data_AF-A0A7C8MGB9-F1
#
_entry.id   AF-A0A7C8MGB9-F1
#
_cell.length_a   1.000
_cell.length_b   1.000
_cell.length_c   1.000
_cell.angle_alpha   90.00
_cell.angle_beta   90.00
_cell.angle_gamma   90.00
#
_symmetry.space_group_name_H-M   'P 1'
#
loop_
_entity.id
_entity.type
_entity.pdbx_description
1 polymer ?
#
loop_
_entity_poly.entity_id
_entity_poly.type
_entity_poly.pdbx_seq_one_letter_code
_entity_poly.pdbx_strand_id
1 'polypeptide(L)'
;MSGHTMPSTGKPSAARSFPTIKHVRTFITQGPGSGGDYHNVHGGHWLIDSKISTPMSQYDEYRKSRTSWGINVLGSFCVELEASDGTKGFATGFGGPPACWLVAQHFERFLIGKDPRDTNHIFEQMYRASMFYGRKGLPVAVISVIDLAIWDLLGKIRNEPVYKMLGGTTRERLNFYCTGPEPAAAKAMGFFGAKVPLPYGPGEGVEGLKKNVEFLRKHRESVGPDFPLMVDCYMSLNVPYTIEVVKACEDLNINWWEECLSPDDTDGFELIKRAHPRMKFTTGEHEYSRYGFRKLIEGRNLDILQPDVMWVGGLTELLKIAAMAAAYDIPVVPHASGPYSYHFVVSQANSPFQEYLANSPDGKSVLPVFGDLFINEPIPTKGYLDVSVLDKPGFGLELNPKARLIDATNILNPAPAKPLKVEEPATNGVQATIPIVGFAISTPPNTAYPACIMEAVKDTINSALEALNLTSGDQTKEPAEEQVNELKSKYAKAGQEQVFAFYDKLSATEKAGLFEQLSNFDPDHINKLAETALHPPKTESTETTLEPLPDNATSSVLDSKTEDLSRWYDSGLDLIAENKVAVVLMAGGQGTRLGSSAPKGCFDIGLPSKKSLFQLQGERIARVEQLAKKKHGKNSVTVPWYVMTSGPTRGPTAKFFEENNYFGLKKENVVIFEQGVLPCISNEGKILMESKSKVAVAPDGNGGLYQALIKSGVVSDMGKRGIQHIHAYCVDNCLVKVADPAFIGFSASKSVDIATKVVRKRDAKESVGLILQKNGRPDVVEYSEIDASDAEAKDSKNSDLLKFRAANIVNHYYSYGFLKSIPEWAEKLPHHVARKKIPNVNTETGETIKPEKPNGVKLEQFVFDCFPFLTLDKFACMEVKREDEFSPLKNARGTGEDDPDTSKKDIMTQGKQWLQAAGVTVVSEKQDDGIEVSPLISYGGEGLEFLKTRTINAPAVIETED
;
A
#
# COMPACT_ATOMS: atom_id res chain seq x y z
N MET A 1 -33.22 -28.94 -58.97
CA MET A 1 -33.90 -27.67 -58.62
C MET A 1 -32.95 -26.86 -57.74
N SER A 2 -33.10 -25.52 -57.70
CA SER A 2 -32.52 -24.57 -56.71
C SER A 2 -31.32 -25.06 -55.86
N GLY A 3 -30.10 -24.53 -56.01
CA GLY A 3 -29.74 -23.24 -56.61
C GLY A 3 -30.17 -22.08 -55.71
N HIS A 4 -29.36 -21.80 -54.68
CA HIS A 4 -29.47 -20.62 -53.84
C HIS A 4 -28.08 -19.98 -53.70
N THR A 5 -27.91 -18.84 -54.36
CA THR A 5 -26.74 -17.98 -54.26
C THR A 5 -26.79 -17.19 -52.95
N MET A 6 -25.69 -17.20 -52.19
CA MET A 6 -25.49 -16.26 -51.08
C MET A 6 -25.54 -14.82 -51.62
N PRO A 7 -26.40 -13.93 -51.09
CA PRO A 7 -26.41 -12.53 -51.48
C PRO A 7 -25.18 -11.82 -50.91
N SER A 8 -24.49 -11.04 -51.73
CA SER A 8 -23.39 -10.17 -51.29
C SER A 8 -23.89 -8.76 -50.94
N THR A 9 -23.05 -8.01 -50.23
CA THR A 9 -23.21 -6.56 -49.92
C THR A 9 -24.37 -6.18 -48.99
N GLY A 10 -24.15 -6.36 -47.69
CA GLY A 10 -24.48 -5.33 -46.71
C GLY A 10 -23.22 -4.51 -46.42
N LYS A 11 -23.20 -3.20 -46.70
CA LYS A 11 -22.15 -2.33 -46.13
C LYS A 11 -22.35 -2.28 -44.61
N PRO A 12 -21.29 -2.23 -43.78
CA PRO A 12 -21.43 -1.78 -42.41
C PRO A 12 -22.13 -0.42 -42.40
N SER A 13 -23.13 -0.24 -41.54
CA SER A 13 -23.75 1.07 -41.36
C SER A 13 -22.68 2.01 -40.82
N ALA A 14 -22.27 2.99 -41.64
CA ALA A 14 -21.33 4.01 -41.22
C ALA A 14 -22.03 4.91 -40.20
N ALA A 15 -21.91 4.56 -38.92
CA ALA A 15 -22.30 5.42 -37.82
C ALA A 15 -21.65 6.79 -38.04
N ARG A 16 -22.43 7.87 -37.90
CA ARG A 16 -21.91 9.23 -38.08
C ARG A 16 -20.71 9.42 -37.15
N SER A 17 -19.60 9.91 -37.72
CA SER A 17 -18.42 10.29 -36.95
C SER A 17 -18.83 11.29 -35.87
N PHE A 18 -18.64 10.93 -34.61
CA PHE A 18 -18.85 11.84 -33.48
C PHE A 18 -17.64 12.78 -33.36
N PRO A 19 -17.81 14.04 -32.93
CA PRO A 19 -16.68 14.95 -32.77
C PRO A 19 -15.69 14.44 -31.72
N THR A 20 -14.39 14.51 -32.01
CA THR A 20 -13.32 14.14 -31.08
C THR A 20 -12.70 15.37 -30.44
N ILE A 21 -12.12 15.23 -29.24
CA ILE A 21 -11.42 16.34 -28.55
C ILE A 21 -10.19 16.73 -29.37
N LYS A 22 -10.13 17.99 -29.79
CA LYS A 22 -9.14 18.55 -30.71
C LYS A 22 -8.12 19.43 -30.00
N HIS A 23 -8.54 20.22 -29.01
CA HIS A 23 -7.65 21.05 -28.19
C HIS A 23 -8.06 21.02 -26.71
N VAL A 24 -7.05 21.06 -25.84
CA VAL A 24 -7.19 21.29 -24.40
C VAL A 24 -6.57 22.65 -24.09
N ARG A 25 -7.27 23.51 -23.36
CA ARG A 25 -6.74 24.80 -22.88
C ARG A 25 -7.01 24.94 -21.38
N THR A 26 -6.09 25.59 -20.66
CA THR A 26 -6.22 25.80 -19.22
C THR A 26 -5.99 27.25 -18.83
N PHE A 27 -6.73 27.70 -17.82
CA PHE A 27 -6.77 29.09 -17.40
C PHE A 27 -6.74 29.22 -15.88
N ILE A 28 -6.26 30.35 -15.38
CA ILE A 28 -6.30 30.73 -13.96
C ILE A 28 -7.12 32.01 -13.83
N THR A 29 -7.92 32.14 -12.78
CA THR A 29 -8.73 33.36 -12.53
C THR A 29 -7.87 34.46 -11.90
N GLN A 30 -8.00 35.70 -12.41
CA GLN A 30 -7.19 36.83 -11.94
C GLN A 30 -7.78 37.48 -10.68
N GLY A 31 -7.50 36.87 -9.53
CA GLY A 31 -7.85 37.37 -8.20
C GLY A 31 -8.81 36.46 -7.44
N PRO A 32 -9.12 36.81 -6.18
CA PRO A 32 -10.04 36.06 -5.35
C PRO A 32 -11.51 36.28 -5.74
N GLY A 33 -12.37 35.33 -5.37
CA GLY A 33 -13.82 35.38 -5.58
C GLY A 33 -14.31 34.94 -6.96
N SER A 34 -13.51 34.15 -7.69
CA SER A 34 -13.86 33.67 -9.04
C SER A 34 -13.31 32.26 -9.31
N GLY A 35 -14.18 31.36 -9.79
CA GLY A 35 -13.87 29.94 -10.04
C GLY A 35 -14.04 29.02 -8.82
N GLY A 36 -13.60 27.76 -8.95
CA GLY A 36 -13.92 26.66 -8.02
C GLY A 36 -13.02 26.45 -6.80
N ASP A 37 -12.26 27.45 -6.34
CA ASP A 37 -11.60 27.42 -5.01
C ASP A 37 -12.35 28.34 -4.03
N TYR A 38 -13.15 27.74 -3.14
CA TYR A 38 -13.96 28.46 -2.14
C TYR A 38 -13.14 29.28 -1.14
N HIS A 39 -11.85 28.95 -0.95
CA HIS A 39 -10.99 29.61 0.03
C HIS A 39 -10.22 30.79 -0.56
N ASN A 40 -10.15 30.89 -1.89
CA ASN A 40 -9.57 32.04 -2.60
C ASN A 40 -10.55 33.24 -2.59
N VAL A 41 -10.80 33.81 -1.41
CA VAL A 41 -11.70 34.95 -1.17
C VAL A 41 -10.96 36.14 -0.55
N HIS A 42 -11.56 37.34 -0.62
CA HIS A 42 -11.01 38.54 0.04
C HIS A 42 -11.12 38.44 1.58
N GLY A 43 -10.18 39.07 2.28
CA GLY A 43 -10.23 39.23 3.74
C GLY A 43 -11.50 39.94 4.21
N GLY A 44 -11.97 39.56 5.41
CA GLY A 44 -13.30 39.89 5.92
C GLY A 44 -14.38 38.85 5.57
N HIS A 45 -14.05 37.79 4.84
CA HIS A 45 -14.96 36.70 4.51
C HIS A 45 -14.93 35.60 5.58
N TRP A 46 -16.11 35.15 6.05
CA TRP A 46 -16.23 34.18 7.14
C TRP A 46 -15.42 32.90 6.94
N LEU A 47 -15.44 32.33 5.73
CA LEU A 47 -14.66 31.15 5.31
C LEU A 47 -13.17 31.18 5.67
N ILE A 48 -12.52 32.34 5.81
CA ILE A 48 -11.08 32.44 6.10
C ILE A 48 -10.75 33.14 7.43
N ASP A 49 -11.59 34.09 7.85
CA ASP A 49 -11.33 34.98 8.99
C ASP A 49 -12.28 34.80 10.19
N SER A 50 -13.33 33.98 10.07
CA SER A 50 -14.05 33.52 11.27
C SER A 50 -13.26 32.44 11.98
N LYS A 51 -13.41 32.34 13.32
CA LYS A 51 -12.82 31.25 14.07
C LYS A 51 -13.56 29.95 13.73
N ILE A 52 -12.87 29.06 13.01
CA ILE A 52 -13.31 27.73 12.62
C ILE A 52 -12.23 26.74 13.09
N SER A 53 -12.63 25.58 13.58
CA SER A 53 -11.72 24.50 13.97
C SER A 53 -11.21 23.77 12.73
N THR A 54 -9.92 23.44 12.70
CA THR A 54 -9.21 22.85 11.54
C THR A 54 -8.13 21.86 12.03
N PRO A 55 -7.52 21.03 11.16
CA PRO A 55 -6.40 20.16 11.57
C PRO A 55 -5.20 20.94 12.14
N MET A 56 -5.05 22.21 11.73
CA MET A 56 -4.02 23.12 12.22
C MET A 56 -4.39 23.82 13.53
N SER A 57 -5.64 23.71 14.00
CA SER A 57 -6.08 24.35 15.25
C SER A 57 -5.49 23.74 16.53
N GLN A 58 -4.73 22.64 16.42
CA GLN A 58 -3.88 22.17 17.53
C GLN A 58 -2.64 23.05 17.76
N TYR A 59 -2.16 23.77 16.73
CA TYR A 59 -1.00 24.65 16.80
C TYR A 59 -1.42 26.09 17.10
N ASP A 60 -0.88 26.69 18.16
CA ASP A 60 -1.31 28.00 18.69
C ASP A 60 -1.07 29.15 17.70
N GLU A 61 -0.04 29.06 16.87
CA GLU A 61 0.32 30.04 15.85
C GLU A 61 -0.62 30.01 14.63
N TYR A 62 -1.14 28.82 14.26
CA TYR A 62 -1.98 28.62 13.07
C TYR A 62 -3.49 28.62 13.35
N ARG A 63 -3.92 28.43 14.62
CA ARG A 63 -5.34 28.35 15.04
C ARG A 63 -6.20 29.57 14.66
N LYS A 64 -5.61 30.75 14.41
CA LYS A 64 -6.36 32.03 14.33
C LYS A 64 -6.93 32.40 12.96
N SER A 65 -6.38 31.90 11.86
CA SER A 65 -6.88 32.17 10.50
C SER A 65 -6.44 31.08 9.54
N ARG A 66 -7.33 30.66 8.63
CA ARG A 66 -7.06 29.54 7.71
C ARG A 66 -6.02 29.91 6.63
N THR A 67 -5.83 31.20 6.36
CA THR A 67 -4.77 31.69 5.46
C THR A 67 -3.36 31.58 6.06
N SER A 68 -3.22 31.52 7.39
CA SER A 68 -1.90 31.47 8.06
C SER A 68 -1.09 30.22 7.74
N TRP A 69 -1.76 29.13 7.35
CA TRP A 69 -1.17 27.87 6.89
C TRP A 69 -1.41 27.61 5.39
N GLY A 70 -1.89 28.61 4.64
CA GLY A 70 -1.91 28.59 3.18
C GLY A 70 -3.07 27.85 2.51
N ILE A 71 -4.25 27.74 3.15
CA ILE A 71 -5.43 27.05 2.60
C ILE A 71 -5.80 27.46 1.15
N ASN A 72 -5.53 28.72 0.78
CA ASN A 72 -5.87 29.35 -0.50
C ASN A 72 -4.68 29.54 -1.44
N VAL A 73 -3.53 28.88 -1.18
CA VAL A 73 -2.29 29.05 -1.97
C VAL A 73 -2.41 28.49 -3.39
N LEU A 74 -3.31 27.53 -3.64
CA LEU A 74 -3.50 26.95 -4.97
C LEU A 74 -4.36 27.86 -5.86
N GLY A 75 -5.55 28.27 -5.40
CA GLY A 75 -6.48 29.06 -6.20
C GLY A 75 -7.22 28.26 -7.27
N SER A 76 -8.19 28.92 -7.92
CA SER A 76 -9.03 28.33 -8.96
C SER A 76 -8.24 28.10 -10.27
N PHE A 77 -8.55 27.01 -10.97
CA PHE A 77 -8.20 26.85 -12.38
C PHE A 77 -9.43 26.45 -13.22
N CYS A 78 -9.30 26.53 -14.54
CA CYS A 78 -10.34 26.13 -15.49
C CYS A 78 -9.76 25.26 -16.61
N VAL A 79 -10.58 24.36 -17.15
CA VAL A 79 -10.30 23.54 -18.33
C VAL A 79 -11.32 23.88 -19.42
N GLU A 80 -10.86 24.19 -20.62
CA GLU A 80 -11.69 24.25 -21.83
C GLU A 80 -11.28 23.12 -22.79
N LEU A 81 -12.28 22.38 -23.29
CA LEU A 81 -12.11 21.32 -24.28
C LEU A 81 -12.84 21.71 -25.56
N GLU A 82 -12.11 21.84 -26.67
CA GLU A 82 -12.66 22.09 -28.00
C GLU A 82 -12.69 20.79 -28.80
N ALA A 83 -13.85 20.42 -29.35
CA ALA A 83 -14.01 19.28 -30.23
C ALA A 83 -13.75 19.62 -31.71
N SER A 84 -13.65 18.58 -32.56
CA SER A 84 -13.33 18.69 -33.99
C SER A 84 -14.38 19.43 -34.83
N ASP A 85 -15.58 19.64 -34.30
CA ASP A 85 -16.67 20.45 -34.88
C ASP A 85 -16.63 21.92 -34.42
N GLY A 86 -15.76 22.27 -33.47
CA GLY A 86 -15.67 23.60 -32.83
C GLY A 86 -16.53 23.75 -31.57
N THR A 87 -17.27 22.72 -31.15
CA THR A 87 -18.05 22.75 -29.89
C THR A 87 -17.10 22.79 -28.68
N LYS A 88 -17.46 23.53 -27.63
CA LYS A 88 -16.62 23.78 -26.45
C LYS A 88 -17.30 23.40 -25.14
N GLY A 89 -16.66 22.51 -24.38
CA GLY A 89 -16.97 22.28 -22.96
C GLY A 89 -16.04 23.07 -22.05
N PHE A 90 -16.53 23.46 -20.87
CA PHE A 90 -15.77 24.26 -19.91
C PHE A 90 -16.12 23.87 -18.46
N ALA A 91 -15.10 23.75 -17.60
CA ALA A 91 -15.27 23.54 -16.16
C ALA A 91 -14.20 24.25 -15.31
N THR A 92 -14.47 24.42 -14.02
CA THR A 92 -13.55 24.98 -13.02
C THR A 92 -13.43 24.08 -11.77
N GLY A 93 -12.38 24.30 -10.98
CA GLY A 93 -12.13 23.68 -9.67
C GLY A 93 -10.88 24.32 -9.03
N PHE A 94 -10.40 23.77 -7.91
CA PHE A 94 -9.16 24.24 -7.27
C PHE A 94 -7.90 23.60 -7.87
N GLY A 95 -6.75 24.26 -7.72
CA GLY A 95 -5.43 23.70 -8.03
C GLY A 95 -4.48 24.60 -8.83
N GLY A 96 -4.96 25.74 -9.33
CA GLY A 96 -4.17 26.81 -9.93
C GLY A 96 -3.05 26.40 -10.91
N PRO A 97 -1.85 27.01 -10.82
CA PRO A 97 -0.75 26.70 -11.74
C PRO A 97 -0.30 25.23 -11.72
N PRO A 98 -0.17 24.56 -10.55
CA PRO A 98 0.10 23.12 -10.49
C PRO A 98 -0.94 22.25 -11.22
N ALA A 99 -2.23 22.61 -11.16
CA ALA A 99 -3.27 21.93 -11.94
C ALA A 99 -3.07 22.10 -13.44
N CYS A 100 -2.87 23.34 -13.91
CA CYS A 100 -2.60 23.61 -15.33
C CYS A 100 -1.35 22.87 -15.84
N TRP A 101 -0.31 22.75 -15.00
CA TRP A 101 0.89 21.94 -15.29
C TRP A 101 0.53 20.46 -15.47
N LEU A 102 -0.25 19.88 -14.55
CA LEU A 102 -0.68 18.48 -14.63
C LEU A 102 -1.54 18.19 -15.87
N VAL A 103 -2.41 19.12 -16.27
CA VAL A 103 -3.16 18.99 -17.53
C VAL A 103 -2.19 18.96 -18.73
N ALA A 104 -1.33 19.98 -18.88
CA ALA A 104 -0.48 20.13 -20.06
C ALA A 104 0.67 19.10 -20.16
N GLN A 105 1.23 18.68 -19.03
CA GLN A 105 2.41 17.79 -18.98
C GLN A 105 2.04 16.32 -18.76
N HIS A 106 0.88 16.03 -18.17
CA HIS A 106 0.43 14.66 -17.97
C HIS A 106 -0.84 14.32 -18.76
N PHE A 107 -1.96 14.97 -18.45
CA PHE A 107 -3.27 14.45 -18.84
C PHE A 107 -3.71 14.74 -20.29
N GLU A 108 -3.22 15.80 -20.94
CA GLU A 108 -3.56 16.15 -22.34
C GLU A 108 -3.42 14.98 -23.32
N ARG A 109 -2.39 14.13 -23.12
CA ARG A 109 -2.13 12.94 -23.95
C ARG A 109 -3.24 11.89 -23.96
N PHE A 110 -4.11 11.91 -22.95
CA PHE A 110 -5.26 11.00 -22.83
C PHE A 110 -6.56 11.64 -23.35
N LEU A 111 -6.51 12.90 -23.82
CA LEU A 111 -7.66 13.68 -24.28
C LEU A 111 -7.63 13.91 -25.79
N ILE A 112 -6.50 14.35 -26.34
CA ILE A 112 -6.38 14.68 -27.76
C ILE A 112 -6.71 13.46 -28.64
N GLY A 113 -7.61 13.66 -29.60
CA GLY A 113 -8.08 12.64 -30.53
C GLY A 113 -9.13 11.66 -29.97
N LYS A 114 -9.52 11.76 -28.70
CA LYS A 114 -10.53 10.88 -28.09
C LYS A 114 -11.96 11.30 -28.40
N ASP A 115 -12.86 10.33 -28.41
CA ASP A 115 -14.30 10.57 -28.39
C ASP A 115 -14.73 10.95 -26.95
N PRO A 116 -15.38 12.11 -26.71
CA PRO A 116 -15.78 12.52 -25.37
C PRO A 116 -16.91 11.64 -24.78
N ARG A 117 -17.45 10.67 -25.52
CA ARG A 117 -18.35 9.62 -24.98
C ARG A 117 -17.60 8.54 -24.20
N ASP A 118 -16.30 8.37 -24.42
CA ASP A 118 -15.47 7.33 -23.79
C ASP A 118 -15.04 7.71 -22.35
N THR A 119 -15.91 8.38 -21.59
CA THR A 119 -15.61 8.99 -20.27
C THR A 119 -14.94 8.02 -19.31
N ASN A 120 -15.46 6.79 -19.20
CA ASN A 120 -14.89 5.73 -18.38
C ASN A 120 -13.48 5.34 -18.83
N HIS A 121 -13.19 5.28 -20.14
CA HIS A 121 -11.85 4.95 -20.62
C HIS A 121 -10.87 6.10 -20.35
N ILE A 122 -11.28 7.34 -20.63
CA ILE A 122 -10.47 8.55 -20.41
C ILE A 122 -10.13 8.69 -18.91
N PHE A 123 -11.12 8.58 -18.02
CA PHE A 123 -10.92 8.56 -16.57
C PHE A 123 -9.95 7.44 -16.15
N GLU A 124 -10.21 6.20 -16.58
CA GLU A 124 -9.41 5.04 -16.17
C GLU A 124 -7.98 5.05 -16.74
N GLN A 125 -7.73 5.77 -17.85
CA GLN A 125 -6.38 6.07 -18.35
C GLN A 125 -5.69 7.11 -17.47
N MET A 126 -6.32 8.27 -17.24
CA MET A 126 -5.72 9.34 -16.43
C MET A 126 -5.43 8.88 -15.01
N TYR A 127 -6.40 8.26 -14.33
CA TYR A 127 -6.26 7.78 -12.95
C TYR A 127 -5.17 6.73 -12.82
N ARG A 128 -5.12 5.70 -13.69
CA ARG A 128 -4.04 4.70 -13.65
C ARG A 128 -2.67 5.31 -13.94
N ALA A 129 -2.58 6.23 -14.88
CA ALA A 129 -1.32 6.90 -15.20
C ALA A 129 -0.78 7.74 -14.02
N SER A 130 -1.66 8.28 -13.16
CA SER A 130 -1.24 8.99 -11.93
C SER A 130 -1.15 8.12 -10.68
N MET A 131 -1.44 6.81 -10.72
CA MET A 131 -1.56 5.99 -9.49
C MET A 131 -0.33 5.94 -8.57
N PHE A 132 0.87 6.24 -9.07
CA PHE A 132 2.09 6.26 -8.25
C PHE A 132 2.24 7.55 -7.40
N TYR A 133 1.55 8.64 -7.74
CA TYR A 133 1.61 9.92 -7.00
C TYR A 133 0.25 10.58 -6.71
N GLY A 134 -0.85 10.05 -7.27
CA GLY A 134 -2.14 10.74 -7.37
C GLY A 134 -3.33 9.81 -7.16
N ARG A 135 -3.38 9.10 -6.02
CA ARG A 135 -4.52 8.27 -5.57
C ARG A 135 -5.52 9.05 -4.69
N LYS A 136 -5.08 10.17 -4.11
CA LYS A 136 -5.87 11.18 -3.38
C LYS A 136 -5.38 12.57 -3.82
N GLY A 137 -6.11 13.62 -3.45
CA GLY A 137 -5.64 15.01 -3.54
C GLY A 137 -5.55 15.55 -4.98
N LEU A 138 -4.66 16.54 -5.17
CA LEU A 138 -4.61 17.39 -6.36
C LEU A 138 -4.72 16.66 -7.72
N PRO A 139 -4.01 15.55 -8.00
CA PRO A 139 -4.13 14.88 -9.31
C PRO A 139 -5.55 14.35 -9.60
N VAL A 140 -6.29 13.95 -8.57
CA VAL A 140 -7.68 13.48 -8.69
C VAL A 140 -8.65 14.67 -8.84
N ALA A 141 -8.38 15.80 -8.18
CA ALA A 141 -9.10 17.05 -8.42
C ALA A 141 -8.89 17.58 -9.86
N VAL A 142 -7.67 17.48 -10.40
CA VAL A 142 -7.39 17.83 -11.80
C VAL A 142 -8.16 16.93 -12.77
N ILE A 143 -8.18 15.62 -12.52
CA ILE A 143 -9.01 14.65 -13.26
C ILE A 143 -10.49 15.04 -13.20
N SER A 144 -10.97 15.52 -12.05
CA SER A 144 -12.37 15.92 -11.87
C SER A 144 -12.78 17.09 -12.76
N VAL A 145 -11.97 18.16 -12.83
CA VAL A 145 -12.27 19.32 -13.68
C VAL A 145 -12.16 18.96 -15.17
N ILE A 146 -11.24 18.07 -15.55
CA ILE A 146 -11.20 17.51 -16.90
C ILE A 146 -12.50 16.74 -17.21
N ASP A 147 -12.92 15.82 -16.34
CA ASP A 147 -14.13 15.01 -16.53
C ASP A 147 -15.38 15.88 -16.62
N LEU A 148 -15.52 16.90 -15.76
CA LEU A 148 -16.59 17.89 -15.83
C LEU A 148 -16.59 18.65 -17.17
N ALA A 149 -15.43 19.06 -17.68
CA ALA A 149 -15.33 19.69 -19.00
C ALA A 149 -15.71 18.72 -20.15
N ILE A 150 -15.46 17.41 -20.01
CA ILE A 150 -15.91 16.37 -20.96
C ILE A 150 -17.44 16.23 -20.92
N TRP A 151 -18.06 16.17 -19.73
CA TRP A 151 -19.52 16.09 -19.59
C TRP A 151 -20.24 17.33 -20.13
N ASP A 152 -19.69 18.52 -19.91
CA ASP A 152 -20.20 19.77 -20.49
C ASP A 152 -20.08 19.80 -22.02
N LEU A 153 -18.91 19.40 -22.56
CA LEU A 153 -18.68 19.25 -24.00
C LEU A 153 -19.67 18.27 -24.63
N LEU A 154 -19.84 17.09 -24.02
CA LEU A 154 -20.72 16.03 -24.50
C LEU A 154 -22.18 16.48 -24.53
N GLY A 155 -22.64 17.17 -23.48
CA GLY A 155 -23.99 17.73 -23.43
C GLY A 155 -24.22 18.80 -24.49
N LYS A 156 -23.23 19.66 -24.73
CA LYS A 156 -23.29 20.69 -25.79
C LYS A 156 -23.29 20.08 -27.19
N ILE A 157 -22.46 19.07 -27.49
CA ILE A 157 -22.49 18.35 -28.78
C ILE A 157 -23.84 17.67 -29.01
N ARG A 158 -24.44 17.10 -27.95
CA ARG A 158 -25.74 16.40 -28.01
C ARG A 158 -26.94 17.34 -27.98
N ASN A 159 -26.75 18.63 -27.64
CA ASN A 159 -27.82 19.57 -27.28
C ASN A 159 -28.73 19.02 -26.16
N GLU A 160 -28.12 18.43 -25.13
CA GLU A 160 -28.79 17.83 -23.97
C GLU A 160 -28.16 18.33 -22.65
N PRO A 161 -28.95 18.61 -21.60
CA PRO A 161 -28.42 18.90 -20.28
C PRO A 161 -27.85 17.64 -19.63
N VAL A 162 -26.75 17.75 -18.88
CA VAL A 162 -26.02 16.60 -18.32
C VAL A 162 -26.93 15.66 -17.52
N TYR A 163 -27.87 16.17 -16.73
CA TYR A 163 -28.74 15.33 -15.90
C TYR A 163 -29.61 14.35 -16.73
N LYS A 164 -30.01 14.71 -17.96
CA LYS A 164 -30.72 13.78 -18.86
C LYS A 164 -29.79 12.66 -19.34
N MET A 165 -28.52 12.96 -19.59
CA MET A 165 -27.51 11.96 -19.96
C MET A 165 -27.16 11.01 -18.81
N LEU A 166 -27.30 11.47 -17.55
CA LEU A 166 -27.09 10.67 -16.34
C LEU A 166 -28.25 9.71 -16.00
N GLY A 167 -29.35 9.74 -16.76
CA GLY A 167 -30.52 8.86 -16.58
C GLY A 167 -31.87 9.57 -16.57
N GLY A 168 -31.91 10.90 -16.53
CA GLY A 168 -33.14 11.69 -16.43
C GLY A 168 -33.23 12.42 -15.09
N THR A 169 -34.45 12.80 -14.68
CA THR A 169 -34.68 13.34 -13.33
C THR A 169 -35.52 12.38 -12.50
N THR A 170 -35.25 12.35 -11.20
CA THR A 170 -36.00 11.62 -10.18
C THR A 170 -36.96 12.53 -9.39
N ARG A 171 -36.96 13.85 -9.66
CA ARG A 171 -37.79 14.85 -8.98
C ARG A 171 -37.98 16.13 -9.81
N GLU A 172 -39.04 16.89 -9.52
CA GLU A 172 -39.32 18.18 -10.17
C GLU A 172 -38.62 19.37 -9.49
N ARG A 173 -38.16 19.18 -8.23
CA ARG A 173 -37.54 20.20 -7.39
C ARG A 173 -36.32 19.66 -6.65
N LEU A 174 -35.26 20.47 -6.59
CA LEU A 174 -34.09 20.27 -5.75
C LEU A 174 -34.17 21.18 -4.52
N ASN A 175 -34.15 20.60 -3.32
CA ASN A 175 -34.15 21.34 -2.05
C ASN A 175 -32.73 21.42 -1.46
N PHE A 176 -32.45 22.49 -0.73
CA PHE A 176 -31.12 22.78 -0.20
C PHE A 176 -31.13 23.01 1.32
N TYR A 177 -30.02 22.63 1.97
CA TYR A 177 -29.59 23.23 3.24
C TYR A 177 -28.46 24.24 2.97
N CYS A 178 -28.24 25.18 3.89
CA CYS A 178 -27.22 26.21 3.74
C CYS A 178 -26.06 26.01 4.73
N THR A 179 -24.82 26.16 4.27
CA THR A 179 -23.61 26.04 5.08
C THR A 179 -23.01 27.42 5.32
N GLY A 180 -22.92 27.82 6.59
CA GLY A 180 -22.42 29.15 6.97
C GLY A 180 -22.71 29.55 8.42
N PRO A 181 -22.22 30.72 8.86
CA PRO A 181 -22.24 31.16 10.27
C PRO A 181 -23.61 31.69 10.75
N GLU A 182 -24.56 31.96 9.86
CA GLU A 182 -25.80 32.70 10.16
C GLU A 182 -27.05 31.85 9.86
N PRO A 183 -27.33 30.80 10.67
CA PRO A 183 -28.40 29.83 10.38
C PRO A 183 -29.81 30.45 10.45
N ALA A 184 -29.98 31.57 11.15
CA ALA A 184 -31.21 32.35 11.13
C ALA A 184 -31.47 33.02 9.77
N ALA A 185 -30.41 33.47 9.07
CA ALA A 185 -30.52 34.00 7.71
C ALA A 185 -30.84 32.88 6.70
N ALA A 186 -30.21 31.72 6.84
CA ALA A 186 -30.55 30.52 6.06
C ALA A 186 -32.03 30.12 6.22
N LYS A 187 -32.55 30.10 7.46
CA LYS A 187 -33.97 29.84 7.74
C LYS A 187 -34.87 30.91 7.10
N ALA A 188 -34.51 32.19 7.16
CA ALA A 188 -35.27 33.27 6.55
C ALA A 188 -35.28 33.22 5.01
N MET A 189 -34.20 32.70 4.40
CA MET A 189 -34.12 32.43 2.94
C MET A 189 -34.85 31.13 2.51
N GLY A 190 -35.46 30.39 3.43
CA GLY A 190 -36.28 29.21 3.14
C GLY A 190 -35.52 27.90 2.94
N PHE A 191 -34.22 27.84 3.25
CA PHE A 191 -33.47 26.58 3.29
C PHE A 191 -34.09 25.60 4.30
N PHE A 192 -34.05 24.30 4.03
CA PHE A 192 -34.70 23.32 4.93
C PHE A 192 -33.92 23.09 6.23
N GLY A 193 -32.67 23.52 6.30
CA GLY A 193 -31.77 23.40 7.44
C GLY A 193 -30.51 24.24 7.26
N ALA A 194 -29.67 24.30 8.29
CA ALA A 194 -28.37 24.98 8.22
C ALA A 194 -27.24 24.19 8.89
N LYS A 195 -26.05 24.21 8.29
CA LYS A 195 -24.82 23.64 8.84
C LYS A 195 -23.90 24.78 9.29
N VAL A 196 -23.51 24.78 10.57
CA VAL A 196 -22.61 25.80 11.15
C VAL A 196 -21.20 25.23 11.36
N PRO A 197 -20.13 25.99 11.05
CA PRO A 197 -18.76 25.55 11.29
C PRO A 197 -18.41 25.63 12.79
N LEU A 198 -17.83 24.56 13.33
CA LEU A 198 -17.50 24.43 14.74
C LEU A 198 -16.25 25.25 15.10
N PRO A 199 -16.28 26.17 16.09
CA PRO A 199 -15.17 27.10 16.32
C PRO A 199 -13.97 26.55 17.10
N TYR A 200 -14.13 25.60 18.04
CA TYR A 200 -13.04 25.11 18.91
C TYR A 200 -12.72 23.63 18.66
N GLY A 201 -11.46 23.24 18.86
CA GLY A 201 -10.98 21.86 18.62
C GLY A 201 -10.29 21.22 19.84
N PRO A 202 -9.76 19.99 19.71
CA PRO A 202 -9.19 19.21 20.81
C PRO A 202 -8.01 19.89 21.51
N GLY A 203 -7.20 20.67 20.79
CA GLY A 203 -6.09 21.44 21.35
C GLY A 203 -6.50 22.53 22.36
N GLU A 204 -7.79 22.91 22.39
CA GLU A 204 -8.35 23.85 23.38
C GLU A 204 -9.07 23.11 24.54
N GLY A 205 -9.05 21.78 24.53
CA GLY A 205 -9.50 20.92 25.63
C GLY A 205 -10.94 21.15 26.09
N VAL A 206 -11.17 20.92 27.39
CA VAL A 206 -12.49 21.03 28.02
C VAL A 206 -13.07 22.45 27.93
N GLU A 207 -12.23 23.49 27.95
CA GLU A 207 -12.69 24.88 27.81
C GLU A 207 -13.04 25.23 26.36
N GLY A 208 -12.42 24.60 25.36
CA GLY A 208 -12.90 24.62 23.98
C GLY A 208 -14.25 23.92 23.84
N LEU A 209 -14.39 22.73 24.45
CA LEU A 209 -15.62 21.93 24.39
C LEU A 209 -16.81 22.68 24.98
N LYS A 210 -16.67 23.29 26.16
CA LYS A 210 -17.72 24.14 26.78
C LYS A 210 -18.15 25.28 25.86
N LYS A 211 -17.21 25.92 25.15
CA LYS A 211 -17.51 27.02 24.22
C LYS A 211 -18.18 26.54 22.94
N ASN A 212 -17.86 25.34 22.45
CA ASN A 212 -18.60 24.69 21.36
C ASN A 212 -20.06 24.43 21.75
N VAL A 213 -20.31 23.85 22.93
CA VAL A 213 -21.67 23.60 23.44
C VAL A 213 -22.48 24.90 23.52
N GLU A 214 -21.88 25.98 24.04
CA GLU A 214 -22.56 27.27 24.17
C GLU A 214 -22.78 27.98 22.82
N PHE A 215 -21.82 27.87 21.90
CA PHE A 215 -21.96 28.33 20.51
C PHE A 215 -23.14 27.63 19.81
N LEU A 216 -23.22 26.31 19.90
CA LEU A 216 -24.31 25.52 19.31
C LEU A 216 -25.66 25.81 19.99
N ARG A 217 -25.69 26.03 21.31
CA ARG A 217 -26.89 26.45 22.05
C ARG A 217 -27.44 27.76 21.52
N LYS A 218 -26.60 28.80 21.41
CA LYS A 218 -26.98 30.11 20.86
C LYS A 218 -27.51 29.99 19.43
N HIS A 219 -26.91 29.14 18.60
CA HIS A 219 -27.40 28.90 17.24
C HIS A 219 -28.75 28.16 17.23
N ARG A 220 -28.94 27.14 18.06
CA ARG A 220 -30.23 26.46 18.28
C ARG A 220 -31.32 27.44 18.73
N GLU A 221 -31.03 28.31 19.69
CA GLU A 221 -31.95 29.38 20.13
C GLU A 221 -32.36 30.29 18.97
N SER A 222 -31.41 30.73 18.13
CA SER A 222 -31.66 31.62 16.99
C SER A 222 -32.61 31.04 15.91
N VAL A 223 -32.75 29.72 15.83
CA VAL A 223 -33.58 29.03 14.82
C VAL A 223 -34.79 28.30 15.40
N GLY A 224 -34.88 28.17 16.73
CA GLY A 224 -35.92 27.39 17.42
C GLY A 224 -35.67 25.88 17.39
N PRO A 225 -36.50 25.07 18.07
CA PRO A 225 -36.23 23.65 18.32
C PRO A 225 -36.31 22.76 17.06
N ASP A 226 -37.23 23.05 16.15
CA ASP A 226 -37.61 22.14 15.06
C ASP A 226 -36.79 22.32 13.77
N PHE A 227 -36.03 23.42 13.65
CA PHE A 227 -35.23 23.68 12.44
C PHE A 227 -33.99 22.77 12.43
N PRO A 228 -33.74 21.99 11.37
CA PRO A 228 -32.54 21.17 11.25
C PRO A 228 -31.27 22.03 11.36
N LEU A 229 -30.47 21.75 12.39
CA LEU A 229 -29.17 22.36 12.63
C LEU A 229 -28.12 21.25 12.58
N MET A 230 -27.06 21.46 11.81
CA MET A 230 -25.98 20.51 11.56
C MET A 230 -24.64 21.17 11.90
N VAL A 231 -23.60 20.37 12.11
CA VAL A 231 -22.28 20.86 12.51
C VAL A 231 -21.20 20.38 11.55
N ASP A 232 -20.48 21.33 10.94
CA ASP A 232 -19.25 21.12 10.18
C ASP A 232 -18.06 21.18 11.15
N CYS A 233 -17.20 20.15 11.12
CA CYS A 233 -16.03 20.05 11.97
C CYS A 233 -14.69 20.16 11.21
N TYR A 234 -14.69 20.30 9.89
CA TYR A 234 -13.53 20.43 9.00
C TYR A 234 -12.28 19.63 9.44
N MET A 235 -12.40 18.30 9.50
CA MET A 235 -11.34 17.33 9.85
C MET A 235 -10.67 17.51 11.23
N SER A 236 -11.24 18.33 12.12
CA SER A 236 -10.46 18.94 13.21
C SER A 236 -10.51 18.25 14.58
N LEU A 237 -11.39 17.28 14.78
CA LEU A 237 -11.59 16.59 16.05
C LEU A 237 -10.90 15.22 16.06
N ASN A 238 -11.03 14.51 17.18
CA ASN A 238 -10.60 13.13 17.34
C ASN A 238 -11.70 12.34 18.06
N VAL A 239 -11.65 11.00 17.99
CA VAL A 239 -12.70 10.13 18.53
C VAL A 239 -13.12 10.49 19.98
N PRO A 240 -12.21 10.66 20.96
CA PRO A 240 -12.60 11.05 22.32
C PRO A 240 -13.31 12.40 22.40
N TYR A 241 -12.79 13.43 21.74
CA TYR A 241 -13.38 14.78 21.77
C TYR A 241 -14.74 14.81 21.09
N THR A 242 -14.89 14.10 19.96
CA THR A 242 -16.17 13.96 19.24
C THR A 242 -17.21 13.28 20.13
N ILE A 243 -16.86 12.21 20.83
CA ILE A 243 -17.79 11.51 21.74
C ILE A 243 -18.27 12.45 22.85
N GLU A 244 -17.38 13.20 23.50
CA GLU A 244 -17.75 14.11 24.59
C GLU A 244 -18.53 15.34 24.11
N VAL A 245 -18.18 15.96 22.98
CA VAL A 245 -18.89 17.16 22.48
C VAL A 245 -20.28 16.83 21.93
N VAL A 246 -20.45 15.69 21.25
CA VAL A 246 -21.77 15.19 20.81
C VAL A 246 -22.66 14.93 22.03
N LYS A 247 -22.12 14.27 23.05
CA LYS A 247 -22.83 13.96 24.31
C LYS A 247 -23.26 15.23 25.06
N ALA A 248 -22.39 16.23 25.10
CA ALA A 248 -22.67 17.52 25.74
C ALA A 248 -23.65 18.41 24.93
N CYS A 249 -24.12 17.95 23.77
CA CYS A 249 -25.08 18.63 22.90
C CYS A 249 -26.36 17.80 22.62
N GLU A 250 -26.61 16.71 23.36
CA GLU A 250 -27.80 15.85 23.17
C GLU A 250 -29.13 16.63 23.35
N ASP A 251 -29.13 17.69 24.18
CA ASP A 251 -30.24 18.62 24.38
C ASP A 251 -30.52 19.53 23.17
N LEU A 252 -29.52 19.74 22.30
CA LEU A 252 -29.57 20.73 21.23
C LEU A 252 -30.20 20.21 19.92
N ASN A 253 -30.68 18.96 19.88
CA ASN A 253 -31.34 18.38 18.70
C ASN A 253 -30.51 18.56 17.40
N ILE A 254 -29.21 18.24 17.44
CA ILE A 254 -28.33 18.32 16.27
C ILE A 254 -28.69 17.19 15.30
N ASN A 255 -28.89 17.53 14.02
CA ASN A 255 -29.39 16.61 12.99
C ASN A 255 -28.29 15.71 12.40
N TRP A 256 -27.06 16.23 12.21
CA TRP A 256 -25.86 15.45 11.97
C TRP A 256 -24.58 16.23 12.35
N TRP A 257 -23.50 15.48 12.58
CA TRP A 257 -22.14 15.99 12.71
C TRP A 257 -21.30 15.50 11.52
N GLU A 258 -20.56 16.42 10.91
CA GLU A 258 -19.87 16.21 9.65
C GLU A 258 -18.35 16.35 9.79
N GLU A 259 -17.61 15.48 9.08
CA GLU A 259 -16.15 15.45 8.95
C GLU A 259 -15.42 15.71 10.29
N CYS A 260 -15.89 15.02 11.34
CA CYS A 260 -15.35 15.18 12.69
C CYS A 260 -13.89 14.76 12.80
N LEU A 261 -13.48 13.74 12.03
CA LEU A 261 -12.17 13.09 12.14
C LEU A 261 -11.33 13.39 10.89
N SER A 262 -10.04 13.08 10.97
CA SER A 262 -9.16 13.07 9.79
C SER A 262 -9.74 12.18 8.67
N PRO A 263 -9.62 12.53 7.38
CA PRO A 263 -10.11 11.70 6.28
C PRO A 263 -9.44 10.33 6.18
N ASP A 264 -8.27 10.15 6.81
CA ASP A 264 -7.59 8.85 6.92
C ASP A 264 -7.98 8.05 8.19
N ASP A 265 -8.72 8.63 9.13
CA ASP A 265 -9.30 7.94 10.30
C ASP A 265 -10.68 7.38 9.96
N THR A 266 -10.72 6.47 8.98
CA THR A 266 -11.95 5.79 8.54
C THR A 266 -12.57 4.93 9.64
N ASP A 267 -11.73 4.43 10.54
CA ASP A 267 -12.08 3.39 11.50
C ASP A 267 -12.61 4.02 12.80
N GLY A 268 -12.16 5.24 13.14
CA GLY A 268 -12.71 6.06 14.22
C GLY A 268 -14.19 6.41 14.05
N PHE A 269 -14.72 6.41 12.82
CA PHE A 269 -16.16 6.57 12.58
C PHE A 269 -16.98 5.41 13.18
N GLU A 270 -16.44 4.18 13.25
CA GLU A 270 -17.09 3.07 13.97
C GLU A 270 -17.17 3.37 15.47
N LEU A 271 -16.12 3.94 16.05
CA LEU A 271 -16.04 4.23 17.48
C LEU A 271 -17.03 5.33 17.90
N ILE A 272 -17.14 6.41 17.12
CA ILE A 272 -18.12 7.48 17.42
C ILE A 272 -19.56 7.01 17.14
N LYS A 273 -19.80 6.20 16.10
CA LYS A 273 -21.12 5.63 15.82
C LYS A 273 -21.55 4.63 16.90
N ARG A 274 -20.62 3.80 17.40
CA ARG A 274 -20.85 2.87 18.51
C ARG A 274 -21.17 3.59 19.83
N ALA A 275 -20.53 4.73 20.08
CA ALA A 275 -20.83 5.58 21.24
C ALA A 275 -22.18 6.31 21.10
N HIS A 276 -22.51 6.77 19.90
CA HIS A 276 -23.68 7.59 19.59
C HIS A 276 -24.56 6.98 18.48
N PRO A 277 -25.16 5.78 18.68
CA PRO A 277 -25.79 5.00 17.61
C PRO A 277 -27.04 5.63 16.99
N ARG A 278 -27.63 6.64 17.65
CA ARG A 278 -28.77 7.43 17.13
C ARG A 278 -28.36 8.77 16.52
N MET A 279 -27.12 9.21 16.70
CA MET A 279 -26.61 10.41 16.03
C MET A 279 -26.24 10.07 14.59
N LYS A 280 -26.40 11.04 13.69
CA LYS A 280 -25.93 10.91 12.32
C LYS A 280 -24.52 11.46 12.20
N PHE A 281 -23.65 10.68 11.55
CA PHE A 281 -22.29 11.08 11.20
C PHE A 281 -22.14 11.05 9.68
N THR A 282 -21.51 12.08 9.14
CA THR A 282 -21.38 12.26 7.69
C THR A 282 -19.96 12.72 7.34
N THR A 283 -19.46 12.35 6.16
CA THR A 283 -18.10 12.72 5.70
C THR A 283 -17.95 12.43 4.21
N GLY A 284 -16.82 12.84 3.64
CA GLY A 284 -16.35 12.37 2.33
C GLY A 284 -15.81 13.45 1.42
N GLU A 285 -15.88 14.74 1.78
CA GLU A 285 -15.44 15.81 0.89
C GLU A 285 -13.93 15.71 0.61
N HIS A 286 -13.11 15.48 1.63
CA HIS A 286 -11.66 15.24 1.48
C HIS A 286 -11.28 13.76 1.22
N GLU A 287 -12.20 12.91 0.74
CA GLU A 287 -11.91 11.55 0.29
C GLU A 287 -12.09 11.40 -1.23
N TYR A 288 -11.33 10.49 -1.85
CA TYR A 288 -11.07 10.45 -3.29
C TYR A 288 -11.27 9.06 -3.88
N SER A 289 -11.87 9.02 -5.07
CA SER A 289 -12.18 7.80 -5.84
C SER A 289 -13.11 6.80 -5.15
N ARG A 290 -13.62 5.84 -5.93
CA ARG A 290 -14.35 4.68 -5.40
C ARG A 290 -13.55 3.87 -4.39
N TYR A 291 -12.21 3.93 -4.41
CA TYR A 291 -11.37 3.12 -3.52
C TYR A 291 -11.35 3.63 -2.08
N GLY A 292 -11.41 4.95 -1.87
CA GLY A 292 -11.60 5.56 -0.55
C GLY A 292 -13.03 5.37 -0.06
N PHE A 293 -14.01 5.78 -0.88
CA PHE A 293 -15.44 5.67 -0.55
C PHE A 293 -15.91 4.25 -0.24
N ARG A 294 -15.31 3.22 -0.85
CA ARG A 294 -15.59 1.82 -0.51
C ARG A 294 -15.39 1.52 0.98
N LYS A 295 -14.32 2.02 1.62
CA LYS A 295 -14.11 1.86 3.08
C LYS A 295 -15.24 2.50 3.89
N LEU A 296 -15.65 3.71 3.48
CA LEU A 296 -16.72 4.47 4.14
C LEU A 296 -18.08 3.76 4.04
N ILE A 297 -18.31 3.01 2.95
CA ILE A 297 -19.53 2.24 2.68
C ILE A 297 -19.52 0.88 3.40
N GLU A 298 -18.44 0.11 3.28
CA GLU A 298 -18.34 -1.29 3.74
C GLU A 298 -18.69 -1.44 5.23
N GLY A 299 -18.29 -0.49 6.08
CA GLY A 299 -18.59 -0.51 7.53
C GLY A 299 -19.98 -0.02 7.95
N ARG A 300 -20.78 0.60 7.07
CA ARG A 300 -22.10 1.21 7.38
C ARG A 300 -22.13 2.19 8.58
N ASN A 301 -20.98 2.79 8.93
CA ASN A 301 -20.85 3.68 10.10
C ASN A 301 -21.30 5.13 9.85
N LEU A 302 -21.61 5.47 8.60
CA LEU A 302 -21.95 6.82 8.12
C LEU A 302 -23.38 6.85 7.57
N ASP A 303 -24.09 7.94 7.85
CA ASP A 303 -25.51 8.10 7.52
C ASP A 303 -25.73 8.85 6.20
N ILE A 304 -24.74 9.63 5.74
CA ILE A 304 -24.70 10.33 4.45
C ILE A 304 -23.23 10.43 4.01
N LEU A 305 -22.98 10.23 2.71
CA LEU A 305 -21.67 10.40 2.07
C LEU A 305 -21.63 11.69 1.24
N GLN A 306 -20.55 12.48 1.37
CA GLN A 306 -20.48 13.86 0.85
C GLN A 306 -19.26 14.16 -0.03
N PRO A 307 -19.03 13.44 -1.14
CA PRO A 307 -17.95 13.76 -2.09
C PRO A 307 -18.14 15.14 -2.74
N ASP A 308 -17.10 15.98 -2.83
CA ASP A 308 -17.11 17.14 -3.74
C ASP A 308 -16.82 16.65 -5.18
N VAL A 309 -17.70 16.96 -6.14
CA VAL A 309 -17.55 16.43 -7.52
C VAL A 309 -16.38 17.07 -8.28
N MET A 310 -15.86 18.21 -7.85
CA MET A 310 -14.63 18.81 -8.39
C MET A 310 -13.35 18.20 -7.78
N TRP A 311 -13.46 17.37 -6.74
CA TRP A 311 -12.29 16.81 -6.03
C TRP A 311 -12.20 15.28 -6.19
N VAL A 312 -13.32 14.56 -6.09
CA VAL A 312 -13.40 13.09 -5.93
C VAL A 312 -12.94 12.26 -7.15
N GLY A 313 -12.96 12.85 -8.35
CA GLY A 313 -12.73 12.19 -9.63
C GLY A 313 -13.73 12.56 -10.74
N GLY A 314 -14.54 13.61 -10.55
CA GLY A 314 -15.57 14.04 -11.50
C GLY A 314 -16.86 13.23 -11.43
N LEU A 315 -17.81 13.54 -12.32
CA LEU A 315 -19.08 12.82 -12.42
C LEU A 315 -18.85 11.34 -12.74
N THR A 316 -17.91 11.00 -13.61
CA THR A 316 -17.65 9.63 -14.03
C THR A 316 -17.26 8.72 -12.85
N GLU A 317 -16.55 9.24 -11.84
CA GLU A 317 -16.21 8.48 -10.64
C GLU A 317 -17.31 8.60 -9.56
N LEU A 318 -17.94 9.77 -9.42
CA LEU A 318 -19.06 9.99 -8.50
C LEU A 318 -20.24 9.06 -8.78
N LEU A 319 -20.55 8.77 -10.05
CA LEU A 319 -21.60 7.81 -10.43
C LEU A 319 -21.29 6.38 -9.95
N LYS A 320 -20.00 5.98 -9.93
CA LYS A 320 -19.59 4.67 -9.40
C LYS A 320 -19.72 4.63 -7.88
N ILE A 321 -19.39 5.73 -7.20
CA ILE A 321 -19.58 5.90 -5.74
C ILE A 321 -21.08 5.85 -5.39
N ALA A 322 -21.93 6.55 -6.14
CA ALA A 322 -23.37 6.56 -5.97
C ALA A 322 -23.98 5.16 -6.11
N ALA A 323 -23.55 4.39 -7.13
CA ALA A 323 -23.99 3.02 -7.35
C ALA A 323 -23.55 2.05 -6.23
N MET A 324 -22.33 2.20 -5.69
CA MET A 324 -21.89 1.42 -4.53
C MET A 324 -22.70 1.76 -3.27
N ALA A 325 -22.90 3.06 -2.98
CA ALA A 325 -23.65 3.53 -1.82
C ALA A 325 -25.13 3.11 -1.88
N ALA A 326 -25.73 3.13 -3.07
CA ALA A 326 -27.10 2.68 -3.31
C ALA A 326 -27.30 1.19 -2.96
N ALA A 327 -26.30 0.33 -3.19
CA ALA A 327 -26.36 -1.09 -2.78
C ALA A 327 -26.32 -1.30 -1.25
N TYR A 328 -26.10 -0.22 -0.48
CA TYR A 328 -26.09 -0.21 0.98
C TYR A 328 -27.21 0.68 1.57
N ASP A 329 -28.11 1.21 0.73
CA ASP A 329 -29.13 2.21 1.09
C ASP A 329 -28.56 3.52 1.68
N ILE A 330 -27.26 3.81 1.44
CA ILE A 330 -26.59 5.01 1.94
C ILE A 330 -26.83 6.19 0.98
N PRO A 331 -27.36 7.34 1.47
CA PRO A 331 -27.50 8.55 0.67
C PRO A 331 -26.16 9.17 0.28
N VAL A 332 -26.09 9.71 -0.93
CA VAL A 332 -24.96 10.51 -1.43
C VAL A 332 -25.43 11.94 -1.71
N VAL A 333 -24.90 12.90 -0.97
CA VAL A 333 -25.23 14.33 -1.08
C VAL A 333 -23.91 15.08 -1.27
N PRO A 334 -23.51 15.42 -2.51
CA PRO A 334 -22.21 16.02 -2.77
C PRO A 334 -21.95 17.30 -1.98
N HIS A 335 -20.74 17.45 -1.45
CA HIS A 335 -20.29 18.72 -0.90
C HIS A 335 -20.31 19.78 -2.01
N ALA A 336 -20.94 20.92 -1.73
CA ALA A 336 -21.05 22.11 -2.58
C ALA A 336 -21.04 21.86 -4.12
N SER A 337 -19.96 22.25 -4.81
CA SER A 337 -19.69 22.23 -6.27
C SER A 337 -20.75 22.83 -7.22
N GLY A 338 -21.78 23.48 -6.72
CA GLY A 338 -22.74 24.21 -7.54
C GLY A 338 -23.45 23.33 -8.59
N PRO A 339 -23.78 23.86 -9.78
CA PRO A 339 -24.50 23.16 -10.84
C PRO A 339 -23.96 21.78 -11.26
N TYR A 340 -22.65 21.52 -11.07
CA TYR A 340 -22.07 20.20 -11.30
C TYR A 340 -22.74 19.13 -10.41
N SER A 341 -22.84 19.42 -9.11
CA SER A 341 -23.55 18.59 -8.13
C SER A 341 -25.05 18.58 -8.39
N TYR A 342 -25.65 19.68 -8.88
CA TYR A 342 -27.10 19.75 -9.08
C TYR A 342 -27.56 18.79 -10.18
N HIS A 343 -26.83 18.75 -11.30
CA HIS A 343 -27.11 17.83 -12.40
C HIS A 343 -26.94 16.36 -11.98
N PHE A 344 -25.97 16.07 -11.10
CA PHE A 344 -25.86 14.75 -10.46
C PHE A 344 -27.08 14.46 -9.58
N VAL A 345 -27.33 15.28 -8.55
CA VAL A 345 -28.33 14.99 -7.50
C VAL A 345 -29.70 14.75 -8.09
N VAL A 346 -30.19 15.60 -9.01
CA VAL A 346 -31.54 15.43 -9.60
C VAL A 346 -31.70 14.11 -10.36
N SER A 347 -30.61 13.55 -10.89
CA SER A 347 -30.62 12.28 -11.62
C SER A 347 -30.56 11.03 -10.74
N GLN A 348 -30.11 11.14 -9.49
CA GLN A 348 -29.89 9.97 -8.62
C GLN A 348 -30.97 9.81 -7.53
N ALA A 349 -31.44 8.58 -7.36
CA ALA A 349 -32.51 8.25 -6.42
C ALA A 349 -32.05 8.31 -4.94
N ASN A 350 -30.81 7.90 -4.65
CA ASN A 350 -30.19 7.99 -3.32
C ASN A 350 -29.53 9.36 -3.04
N SER A 351 -29.84 10.40 -3.83
CA SER A 351 -29.40 11.77 -3.59
C SER A 351 -30.61 12.68 -3.32
N PRO A 352 -31.11 12.75 -2.07
CA PRO A 352 -32.42 13.34 -1.76
C PRO A 352 -32.46 14.88 -1.79
N PHE A 353 -31.32 15.53 -1.53
CA PHE A 353 -31.16 16.99 -1.46
C PHE A 353 -29.71 17.38 -1.77
N GLN A 354 -29.40 18.68 -1.73
CA GLN A 354 -28.08 19.23 -2.01
C GLN A 354 -27.64 20.27 -0.97
N GLU A 355 -26.34 20.50 -0.84
CA GLU A 355 -25.74 21.59 -0.10
C GLU A 355 -25.65 22.90 -0.90
N TYR A 356 -25.83 24.04 -0.24
CA TYR A 356 -25.42 25.35 -0.76
C TYR A 356 -24.50 26.06 0.24
N LEU A 357 -23.38 26.61 -0.23
CA LEU A 357 -22.43 27.37 0.61
C LEU A 357 -22.81 28.86 0.65
N ALA A 358 -22.78 29.48 1.84
CA ALA A 358 -23.15 30.88 2.04
C ALA A 358 -22.03 31.84 1.55
N ASN A 359 -21.88 31.99 0.23
CA ASN A 359 -20.77 32.69 -0.41
C ASN A 359 -20.77 34.23 -0.25
N SER A 360 -21.63 34.82 0.59
CA SER A 360 -21.48 36.22 0.99
C SER A 360 -20.46 36.34 2.15
N PRO A 361 -19.62 37.40 2.20
CA PRO A 361 -18.59 37.52 3.23
C PRO A 361 -19.09 37.45 4.68
N ASP A 362 -20.32 37.87 4.92
CA ASP A 362 -21.03 37.84 6.21
C ASP A 362 -21.87 36.57 6.44
N GLY A 363 -21.99 35.67 5.45
CA GLY A 363 -22.79 34.45 5.50
C GLY A 363 -24.32 34.66 5.46
N LYS A 364 -24.81 35.87 5.19
CA LYS A 364 -26.25 36.23 5.31
C LYS A 364 -27.05 36.12 4.02
N SER A 365 -26.38 35.89 2.89
CA SER A 365 -27.03 35.84 1.58
C SER A 365 -26.39 34.81 0.65
N VAL A 366 -27.15 34.36 -0.34
CA VAL A 366 -26.67 33.48 -1.40
C VAL A 366 -26.01 34.30 -2.50
N LEU A 367 -24.78 33.92 -2.86
CA LEU A 367 -24.07 34.38 -4.06
C LEU A 367 -23.63 33.14 -4.87
N PRO A 368 -23.42 33.26 -6.19
CA PRO A 368 -22.94 32.16 -7.04
C PRO A 368 -21.71 31.46 -6.47
N VAL A 369 -21.65 30.14 -6.61
CA VAL A 369 -20.58 29.27 -6.13
C VAL A 369 -19.25 29.54 -6.84
N PHE A 370 -19.30 29.92 -8.13
CA PHE A 370 -18.11 30.27 -8.92
C PHE A 370 -17.89 31.79 -9.05
N GLY A 371 -18.60 32.60 -8.26
CA GLY A 371 -18.47 34.05 -8.21
C GLY A 371 -18.89 34.74 -9.51
N ASP A 372 -17.99 35.51 -10.13
CA ASP A 372 -18.26 36.23 -11.38
C ASP A 372 -17.96 35.43 -12.65
N LEU A 373 -17.51 34.17 -12.54
CA LEU A 373 -17.04 33.36 -13.67
C LEU A 373 -18.15 33.05 -14.70
N PHE A 374 -19.40 32.87 -14.25
CA PHE A 374 -20.54 32.57 -15.12
C PHE A 374 -21.66 33.59 -14.93
N ILE A 375 -22.30 34.04 -16.03
CA ILE A 375 -23.33 35.09 -15.96
C ILE A 375 -24.73 34.59 -15.56
N ASN A 376 -24.92 33.27 -15.50
CA ASN A 376 -26.23 32.65 -15.36
C ASN A 376 -26.24 31.43 -14.41
N GLU A 377 -25.32 31.36 -13.45
CA GLU A 377 -25.26 30.27 -12.49
C GLU A 377 -26.60 30.14 -11.70
N PRO A 378 -27.26 28.97 -11.72
CA PRO A 378 -28.48 28.74 -10.94
C PRO A 378 -28.24 28.86 -9.42
N ILE A 379 -28.92 29.79 -8.75
CA ILE A 379 -28.87 29.96 -7.29
C ILE A 379 -30.27 29.77 -6.65
N PRO A 380 -30.39 29.09 -5.50
CA PRO A 380 -31.68 28.85 -4.86
C PRO A 380 -32.24 30.14 -4.25
N THR A 381 -33.45 30.54 -4.68
CA THR A 381 -34.07 31.81 -4.25
C THR A 381 -35.02 31.67 -3.05
N LYS A 382 -35.36 30.44 -2.68
CA LYS A 382 -36.27 30.08 -1.56
C LYS A 382 -35.84 28.76 -0.88
N GLY A 383 -34.54 28.50 -0.80
CA GLY A 383 -34.01 27.20 -0.36
C GLY A 383 -34.24 26.04 -1.33
N TYR A 384 -34.75 26.31 -2.55
CA TYR A 384 -34.95 25.32 -3.59
C TYR A 384 -34.67 25.88 -5.00
N LEU A 385 -34.48 24.96 -5.96
CA LEU A 385 -34.54 25.19 -7.40
C LEU A 385 -35.56 24.23 -8.04
N ASP A 386 -36.35 24.72 -8.99
CA ASP A 386 -37.16 23.85 -9.85
C ASP A 386 -36.28 23.32 -10.99
N VAL A 387 -36.36 22.02 -11.31
CA VAL A 387 -35.31 21.31 -12.09
C VAL A 387 -35.20 21.78 -13.54
N SER A 388 -36.23 22.40 -14.11
CA SER A 388 -36.20 22.98 -15.48
C SER A 388 -35.21 24.14 -15.65
N VAL A 389 -34.70 24.73 -14.56
CA VAL A 389 -33.58 25.69 -14.61
C VAL A 389 -32.30 25.02 -15.14
N LEU A 390 -32.19 23.69 -15.05
CA LEU A 390 -31.05 22.88 -15.49
C LEU A 390 -31.20 22.35 -16.94
N ASP A 391 -32.23 22.75 -17.69
CA ASP A 391 -32.54 22.17 -19.02
C ASP A 391 -31.63 22.64 -20.18
N LYS A 392 -30.75 23.63 -19.95
CA LYS A 392 -29.77 24.09 -20.95
C LYS A 392 -28.69 23.00 -21.23
N PRO A 393 -28.20 22.84 -22.48
CA PRO A 393 -27.16 21.87 -22.82
C PRO A 393 -25.88 21.95 -21.97
N GLY A 394 -25.25 20.80 -21.73
CA GLY A 394 -24.09 20.70 -20.82
C GLY A 394 -24.51 20.90 -19.36
N PHE A 395 -23.77 21.72 -18.61
CA PHE A 395 -24.23 22.25 -17.31
C PHE A 395 -25.03 23.54 -17.43
N GLY A 396 -25.36 23.99 -18.64
CA GLY A 396 -26.08 25.23 -18.89
C GLY A 396 -25.34 26.52 -18.55
N LEU A 397 -24.07 26.43 -18.14
CA LEU A 397 -23.23 27.54 -17.72
C LEU A 397 -22.64 28.31 -18.92
N GLU A 398 -22.79 29.63 -18.87
CA GLU A 398 -22.31 30.58 -19.87
C GLU A 398 -21.17 31.42 -19.26
N LEU A 399 -19.96 31.22 -19.77
CA LEU A 399 -18.74 31.89 -19.31
C LEU A 399 -18.88 33.41 -19.49
N ASN A 400 -18.63 34.17 -18.43
CA ASN A 400 -18.68 35.62 -18.45
C ASN A 400 -17.59 36.19 -19.39
N PRO A 401 -17.94 36.96 -20.45
CA PRO A 401 -16.94 37.58 -21.33
C PRO A 401 -16.04 38.62 -20.64
N LYS A 402 -16.33 38.97 -19.38
CA LYS A 402 -15.50 39.83 -18.52
C LYS A 402 -14.69 39.03 -17.48
N ALA A 403 -14.86 37.71 -17.38
CA ALA A 403 -14.07 36.87 -16.50
C ALA A 403 -12.59 36.99 -16.87
N ARG A 404 -11.77 37.30 -15.87
CA ARG A 404 -10.35 37.60 -16.08
C ARG A 404 -9.54 36.30 -16.07
N LEU A 405 -9.61 35.58 -17.18
CA LEU A 405 -8.87 34.33 -17.38
C LEU A 405 -7.47 34.61 -17.92
N ILE A 406 -6.46 34.16 -17.19
CA ILE A 406 -5.06 34.13 -17.66
C ILE A 406 -4.82 32.76 -18.28
N ASP A 407 -4.53 32.71 -19.58
CA ASP A 407 -4.12 31.47 -20.26
C ASP A 407 -2.80 30.96 -19.66
N ALA A 408 -2.82 29.72 -19.16
CA ALA A 408 -1.73 29.14 -18.40
C ALA A 408 -0.45 28.96 -19.23
N THR A 409 -0.51 28.97 -20.57
CA THR A 409 0.69 28.93 -21.43
C THR A 409 1.59 30.14 -21.22
N ASN A 410 1.07 31.27 -20.75
CA ASN A 410 1.85 32.47 -20.40
C ASN A 410 2.56 32.34 -19.05
N ILE A 411 2.02 31.51 -18.14
CA ILE A 411 2.51 31.31 -16.77
C ILE A 411 3.52 30.17 -16.73
N LEU A 412 3.26 29.11 -17.49
CA LEU A 412 4.12 27.93 -17.64
C LEU A 412 5.25 28.16 -18.66
N ASN A 413 5.79 29.38 -18.83
CA ASN A 413 6.79 29.70 -19.85
C ASN A 413 8.15 30.11 -19.20
N PRO A 414 9.30 29.50 -19.53
CA PRO A 414 9.53 28.47 -20.55
C PRO A 414 8.76 27.17 -20.27
N ALA A 415 8.10 26.64 -21.31
CA ALA A 415 7.33 25.41 -21.24
C ALA A 415 8.14 24.31 -20.54
N PRO A 416 7.63 23.68 -19.46
CA PRO A 416 8.25 22.49 -18.89
C PRO A 416 8.45 21.49 -20.03
N ALA A 417 9.64 20.86 -20.07
CA ALA A 417 10.07 20.06 -21.21
C ALA A 417 9.00 19.03 -21.55
N LYS A 418 8.43 19.13 -22.77
CA LYS A 418 7.29 18.31 -23.16
C LYS A 418 7.66 16.82 -23.02
N PRO A 419 6.72 15.96 -22.58
CA PRO A 419 7.01 14.56 -22.34
C PRO A 419 7.54 13.88 -23.60
N LEU A 420 8.38 12.86 -23.41
CA LEU A 420 8.85 12.01 -24.50
C LEU A 420 7.64 11.52 -25.32
N LYS A 421 7.67 11.80 -26.63
CA LYS A 421 6.64 11.33 -27.55
C LYS A 421 6.75 9.82 -27.71
N VAL A 422 5.62 9.15 -27.80
CA VAL A 422 5.56 7.83 -28.45
C VAL A 422 5.79 8.05 -29.94
N GLU A 423 6.67 7.26 -30.56
CA GLU A 423 6.89 7.33 -32.01
C GLU A 423 5.66 6.79 -32.76
N GLU A 424 5.09 7.60 -33.66
CA GLU A 424 4.06 7.12 -34.58
C GLU A 424 4.71 6.33 -35.73
N PRO A 425 4.14 5.19 -36.16
CA PRO A 425 4.69 4.39 -37.24
C PRO A 425 4.60 5.13 -38.57
N ALA A 426 5.75 5.50 -39.14
CA ALA A 426 5.84 6.42 -40.27
C ALA A 426 5.17 5.90 -41.55
N THR A 427 4.09 6.58 -41.98
CA THR A 427 3.54 6.44 -43.33
C THR A 427 4.37 7.29 -44.31
N ASN A 428 5.11 6.65 -45.21
CA ASN A 428 6.05 7.33 -46.10
C ASN A 428 5.37 8.33 -47.08
N GLY A 429 5.77 9.60 -46.98
CA GLY A 429 5.47 10.71 -47.91
C GLY A 429 6.65 11.68 -47.92
N VAL A 430 6.97 12.31 -49.06
CA VAL A 430 8.32 12.84 -49.36
C VAL A 430 8.29 14.34 -49.76
N GLN A 431 9.44 15.03 -49.64
CA GLN A 431 9.77 16.45 -49.96
C GLN A 431 9.34 17.55 -48.95
N ALA A 432 10.08 18.68 -48.77
CA ALA A 432 11.51 18.98 -49.00
C ALA A 432 11.96 20.36 -48.42
N THR A 433 13.22 20.45 -47.97
CA THR A 433 14.19 21.60 -48.04
C THR A 433 13.95 23.01 -47.40
N ILE A 434 14.96 23.39 -46.59
CA ILE A 434 15.74 24.68 -46.56
C ILE A 434 15.33 25.84 -45.59
N PRO A 435 16.29 26.59 -44.96
CA PRO A 435 16.05 27.52 -43.82
C PRO A 435 16.42 29.01 -44.06
N ILE A 436 16.13 29.90 -43.09
CA ILE A 436 16.50 31.35 -43.05
C ILE A 436 16.97 31.78 -41.63
N VAL A 437 17.70 32.91 -41.50
CA VAL A 437 18.49 33.35 -40.34
C VAL A 437 18.27 34.84 -39.98
N GLY A 438 18.27 35.21 -38.68
CA GLY A 438 19.02 36.38 -38.16
C GLY A 438 18.33 37.52 -37.37
N PHE A 439 19.14 38.16 -36.51
CA PHE A 439 19.04 39.53 -35.89
C PHE A 439 17.96 39.85 -34.82
N ALA A 440 18.13 40.83 -33.89
CA ALA A 440 19.32 41.35 -33.16
C ALA A 440 18.98 42.39 -32.03
N ILE A 441 19.61 42.22 -30.84
CA ILE A 441 20.24 43.24 -29.93
C ILE A 441 19.50 44.55 -29.52
N SER A 442 19.25 44.77 -28.21
CA SER A 442 19.75 45.92 -27.37
C SER A 442 18.98 46.17 -26.04
N THR A 443 19.63 46.86 -25.09
CA THR A 443 19.20 47.28 -23.72
C THR A 443 19.93 48.62 -23.38
N PRO A 444 20.06 49.15 -22.13
CA PRO A 444 19.43 48.96 -20.79
C PRO A 444 18.94 50.36 -20.27
N PRO A 445 19.02 50.78 -18.96
CA PRO A 445 19.12 50.13 -17.63
C PRO A 445 17.83 50.44 -16.80
N ASN A 446 17.71 50.65 -15.47
CA ASN A 446 18.58 50.79 -14.26
C ASN A 446 17.66 50.55 -13.01
N THR A 447 18.05 50.44 -11.73
CA THR A 447 19.31 50.64 -10.96
C THR A 447 19.64 49.40 -10.08
N ALA A 448 20.17 49.56 -8.86
CA ALA A 448 20.53 48.47 -7.93
C ALA A 448 20.55 48.91 -6.44
N TYR A 449 20.47 47.95 -5.51
CA TYR A 449 21.08 47.94 -4.17
C TYR A 449 21.10 46.49 -3.60
N PRO A 450 21.83 46.15 -2.51
CA PRO A 450 22.94 45.20 -2.65
C PRO A 450 22.69 43.79 -2.06
N ALA A 451 23.40 42.80 -2.60
CA ALA A 451 23.47 41.46 -2.04
C ALA A 451 24.68 41.30 -1.10
N CYS A 452 24.44 40.85 0.14
CA CYS A 452 25.48 40.33 1.05
C CYS A 452 24.89 39.44 2.18
N ILE A 453 23.90 38.60 1.84
CA ILE A 453 23.29 37.61 2.76
C ILE A 453 23.02 36.26 2.04
N MET A 454 22.75 36.26 0.73
CA MET A 454 22.28 35.07 0.01
C MET A 454 23.33 33.96 -0.24
N GLU A 455 24.64 34.25 -0.29
CA GLU A 455 25.64 33.23 -0.65
C GLU A 455 25.90 32.24 0.48
N ALA A 456 26.14 32.70 1.71
CA ALA A 456 26.32 31.82 2.87
C ALA A 456 25.10 30.91 3.13
N VAL A 457 23.90 31.37 2.78
CA VAL A 457 22.66 30.58 2.85
C VAL A 457 22.59 29.55 1.72
N LYS A 458 23.00 29.89 0.49
CA LYS A 458 23.06 28.96 -0.64
C LYS A 458 24.02 27.80 -0.38
N ASP A 459 25.24 28.07 0.06
CA ASP A 459 26.25 27.02 0.22
C ASP A 459 25.84 26.03 1.32
N THR A 460 25.27 26.54 2.42
CA THR A 460 24.69 25.71 3.49
C THR A 460 23.52 24.85 3.00
N ILE A 461 22.64 25.40 2.15
CA ILE A 461 21.50 24.66 1.57
C ILE A 461 21.98 23.61 0.56
N ASN A 462 22.95 23.92 -0.30
CA ASN A 462 23.50 22.99 -1.27
C ASN A 462 24.19 21.80 -0.56
N SER A 463 25.03 22.06 0.45
CA SER A 463 25.63 21.00 1.27
C SER A 463 24.60 20.15 2.02
N ALA A 464 23.47 20.73 2.43
CA ALA A 464 22.37 19.98 3.03
C ALA A 464 21.57 19.14 2.02
N LEU A 465 21.44 19.59 0.76
CA LEU A 465 20.80 18.85 -0.33
C LEU A 465 21.68 17.70 -0.84
N GLU A 466 23.00 17.86 -0.88
CA GLU A 466 23.94 16.76 -1.19
C GLU A 466 24.01 15.72 -0.06
N ALA A 467 23.77 16.13 1.19
CA ALA A 467 23.67 15.23 2.34
C ALA A 467 22.31 14.52 2.48
N LEU A 468 21.30 14.91 1.70
CA LEU A 468 19.92 14.39 1.76
C LEU A 468 19.43 14.02 0.36
N ASN A 469 19.58 12.74 -0.01
CA ASN A 469 19.12 12.16 -1.29
C ASN A 469 17.60 12.28 -1.51
N LEU A 470 17.11 13.47 -1.87
CA LEU A 470 15.70 13.84 -1.99
C LEU A 470 15.41 14.64 -3.27
N THR A 471 15.86 14.12 -4.42
CA THR A 471 15.45 14.61 -5.74
C THR A 471 15.11 13.46 -6.71
N SER A 472 13.90 12.91 -6.60
CA SER A 472 13.26 12.18 -7.70
C SER A 472 11.74 12.04 -7.51
N GLY A 473 10.98 12.66 -8.41
CA GLY A 473 9.58 12.33 -8.68
C GLY A 473 9.50 11.73 -10.08
N ASP A 474 8.98 10.51 -10.20
CA ASP A 474 9.24 9.67 -11.37
C ASP A 474 8.42 10.08 -12.61
N GLN A 475 9.01 10.94 -13.44
CA GLN A 475 8.98 10.64 -14.88
C GLN A 475 10.17 9.72 -15.15
N THR A 476 9.93 8.57 -15.80
CA THR A 476 11.01 7.73 -16.37
C THR A 476 11.62 8.44 -17.58
N LYS A 477 12.34 9.51 -17.27
CA LYS A 477 13.19 10.30 -18.14
C LYS A 477 14.29 9.36 -18.64
N GLU A 478 14.59 9.40 -19.93
CA GLU A 478 15.75 8.67 -20.43
C GLU A 478 16.99 9.18 -19.65
N PRO A 479 17.81 8.29 -19.03
CA PRO A 479 18.89 8.72 -18.16
C PRO A 479 19.86 9.61 -18.95
N ALA A 480 20.51 10.58 -18.29
CA ALA A 480 21.35 11.53 -19.01
C ALA A 480 22.45 10.79 -19.77
N GLU A 481 22.71 11.18 -21.03
CA GLU A 481 23.62 10.45 -21.91
C GLU A 481 25.03 10.27 -21.30
N GLU A 482 25.47 11.25 -20.52
CA GLU A 482 26.67 11.19 -19.68
C GLU A 482 26.61 10.04 -18.66
N GLN A 483 25.56 9.96 -17.84
CA GLN A 483 25.34 8.87 -16.87
C GLN A 483 25.21 7.49 -17.55
N VAL A 484 24.56 7.42 -18.71
CA VAL A 484 24.48 6.18 -19.51
C VAL A 484 25.86 5.77 -20.00
N ASN A 485 26.68 6.72 -20.46
CA ASN A 485 28.03 6.45 -20.93
C ASN A 485 28.99 6.11 -19.78
N GLU A 486 28.83 6.69 -18.60
CA GLU A 486 29.52 6.27 -17.37
C GLU A 486 29.16 4.83 -16.99
N LEU A 487 27.88 4.46 -17.00
CA LEU A 487 27.44 3.11 -16.67
C LEU A 487 27.88 2.09 -17.73
N LYS A 488 27.76 2.41 -19.02
CA LYS A 488 28.34 1.64 -20.14
C LYS A 488 29.86 1.47 -19.95
N SER A 489 30.57 2.52 -19.56
CA SER A 489 32.03 2.50 -19.30
C SER A 489 32.38 1.62 -18.09
N LYS A 490 31.61 1.68 -17.00
CA LYS A 490 31.80 0.83 -15.82
C LYS A 490 31.64 -0.65 -16.17
N TYR A 491 30.54 -1.00 -16.84
CA TYR A 491 30.28 -2.37 -17.27
C TYR A 491 31.30 -2.86 -18.30
N ALA A 492 31.76 -2.02 -19.24
CA ALA A 492 32.80 -2.40 -20.19
C ALA A 492 34.19 -2.61 -19.55
N LYS A 493 34.57 -1.80 -18.54
CA LYS A 493 35.79 -2.03 -17.76
C LYS A 493 35.74 -3.35 -16.99
N ALA A 494 34.57 -3.69 -16.47
CA ALA A 494 34.28 -4.97 -15.83
C ALA A 494 34.09 -6.13 -16.83
N GLY A 495 34.20 -5.94 -18.15
CA GLY A 495 33.98 -7.01 -19.12
C GLY A 495 32.54 -7.56 -19.09
N GLN A 496 31.55 -6.70 -18.85
CA GLN A 496 30.11 -7.01 -18.81
C GLN A 496 29.31 -6.18 -19.83
N GLU A 497 29.97 -5.62 -20.84
CA GLU A 497 29.40 -4.75 -21.90
C GLU A 497 28.19 -5.33 -22.64
N GLN A 498 28.06 -6.67 -22.70
CA GLN A 498 26.97 -7.34 -23.43
C GLN A 498 25.57 -7.03 -22.89
N VAL A 499 25.43 -6.56 -21.64
CA VAL A 499 24.13 -6.13 -21.08
C VAL A 499 23.55 -4.91 -21.82
N PHE A 500 24.40 -4.13 -22.49
CA PHE A 500 24.01 -2.96 -23.30
C PHE A 500 23.84 -3.26 -24.78
N ALA A 501 24.00 -4.52 -25.24
CA ALA A 501 24.04 -4.88 -26.68
C ALA A 501 22.78 -4.48 -27.49
N PHE A 502 21.65 -4.24 -26.82
CA PHE A 502 20.41 -3.75 -27.44
C PHE A 502 19.99 -2.34 -27.00
N TYR A 503 20.72 -1.69 -26.08
CA TYR A 503 20.27 -0.46 -25.39
C TYR A 503 19.83 0.64 -26.36
N ASP A 504 20.60 0.86 -27.43
CA ASP A 504 20.35 1.91 -28.41
C ASP A 504 19.17 1.59 -29.36
N LYS A 505 18.57 0.40 -29.22
CA LYS A 505 17.37 -0.10 -29.92
C LYS A 505 16.16 -0.26 -28.98
N LEU A 506 16.28 0.13 -27.70
CA LEU A 506 15.21 0.05 -26.71
C LEU A 506 14.35 1.33 -26.71
N SER A 507 13.08 1.19 -26.31
CA SER A 507 12.24 2.36 -26.00
C SER A 507 12.75 3.10 -24.75
N ALA A 508 12.43 4.39 -24.60
CA ALA A 508 12.92 5.20 -23.47
C ALA A 508 12.55 4.61 -22.09
N THR A 509 11.37 4.01 -21.94
CA THR A 509 10.94 3.32 -20.70
C THR A 509 11.78 2.06 -20.44
N GLU A 510 12.11 1.30 -21.48
CA GLU A 510 13.00 0.14 -21.36
C GLU A 510 14.45 0.54 -21.07
N LYS A 511 14.95 1.65 -21.66
CA LYS A 511 16.26 2.23 -21.34
C LYS A 511 16.34 2.68 -19.88
N ALA A 512 15.29 3.35 -19.38
CA ALA A 512 15.21 3.79 -17.99
C ALA A 512 15.18 2.59 -17.03
N GLY A 513 14.30 1.61 -17.26
CA GLY A 513 14.21 0.40 -16.43
C GLY A 513 15.47 -0.46 -16.45
N LEU A 514 16.13 -0.60 -17.61
CA LEU A 514 17.42 -1.31 -17.70
C LEU A 514 18.55 -0.53 -17.01
N PHE A 515 18.59 0.80 -17.14
CA PHE A 515 19.55 1.65 -16.46
C PHE A 515 19.38 1.60 -14.93
N GLU A 516 18.15 1.68 -14.43
CA GLU A 516 17.83 1.54 -13.01
C GLU A 516 18.27 0.16 -12.50
N GLN A 517 17.91 -0.92 -13.21
CA GLN A 517 18.28 -2.28 -12.84
C GLN A 517 19.80 -2.47 -12.82
N LEU A 518 20.53 -1.95 -13.80
CA LEU A 518 22.00 -2.05 -13.87
C LEU A 518 22.73 -1.12 -12.89
N SER A 519 22.13 0.02 -12.51
CA SER A 519 22.68 0.94 -11.50
C SER A 519 22.64 0.35 -10.10
N ASN A 520 21.68 -0.55 -9.83
CA ASN A 520 21.57 -1.29 -8.56
C ASN A 520 22.57 -2.45 -8.40
N PHE A 521 23.39 -2.74 -9.43
CA PHE A 521 24.43 -3.77 -9.37
C PHE A 521 25.83 -3.17 -9.54
N ASP A 522 26.78 -3.66 -8.75
CA ASP A 522 28.20 -3.37 -8.94
C ASP A 522 28.88 -4.49 -9.76
N PRO A 523 29.20 -4.27 -11.04
CA PRO A 523 29.70 -5.34 -11.90
C PRO A 523 31.07 -5.89 -11.45
N ASP A 524 31.90 -5.11 -10.76
CA ASP A 524 33.17 -5.57 -10.19
C ASP A 524 32.94 -6.53 -9.00
N HIS A 525 31.97 -6.24 -8.12
CA HIS A 525 31.49 -7.19 -7.12
C HIS A 525 30.87 -8.45 -7.75
N ILE A 526 30.02 -8.30 -8.77
CA ILE A 526 29.44 -9.46 -9.49
C ILE A 526 30.52 -10.32 -10.13
N ASN A 527 31.57 -9.73 -10.71
CA ASN A 527 32.72 -10.46 -11.23
C ASN A 527 33.48 -11.21 -10.12
N LYS A 528 33.73 -10.56 -8.97
CA LYS A 528 34.37 -11.20 -7.82
C LYS A 528 33.56 -12.41 -7.32
N LEU A 529 32.24 -12.29 -7.27
CA LEU A 529 31.35 -13.40 -6.94
C LEU A 529 31.36 -14.50 -8.02
N ALA A 530 31.31 -14.12 -9.31
CA ALA A 530 31.36 -15.05 -10.43
C ALA A 530 32.65 -15.87 -10.46
N GLU A 531 33.80 -15.23 -10.28
CA GLU A 531 35.11 -15.88 -10.25
C GLU A 531 35.22 -16.82 -9.05
N THR A 532 34.79 -16.39 -7.86
CA THR A 532 34.76 -17.25 -6.66
C THR A 532 33.84 -18.46 -6.84
N ALA A 533 32.75 -18.32 -7.60
CA ALA A 533 31.76 -19.36 -7.86
C ALA A 533 32.14 -20.34 -8.99
N LEU A 534 32.84 -19.87 -10.03
CA LEU A 534 33.23 -20.66 -11.19
C LEU A 534 34.63 -21.27 -11.01
N HIS A 535 35.53 -20.56 -10.34
CA HIS A 535 36.90 -20.94 -10.04
C HIS A 535 37.18 -20.87 -8.53
N PRO A 536 36.44 -21.62 -7.69
CA PRO A 536 36.66 -21.62 -6.24
C PRO A 536 38.13 -22.00 -5.92
N PRO A 537 38.78 -21.29 -4.99
CA PRO A 537 40.19 -21.53 -4.68
C PRO A 537 40.36 -22.97 -4.17
N LYS A 538 41.41 -23.65 -4.67
CA LYS A 538 41.75 -25.00 -4.20
C LYS A 538 42.14 -24.92 -2.72
N THR A 539 41.26 -25.40 -1.85
CA THR A 539 41.55 -25.57 -0.42
C THR A 539 42.74 -26.53 -0.28
N GLU A 540 43.80 -26.09 0.41
CA GLU A 540 44.83 -27.03 0.88
C GLU A 540 44.17 -28.00 1.87
N SER A 541 44.50 -29.29 1.76
CA SER A 541 43.77 -30.35 2.45
C SER A 541 44.17 -30.45 3.93
N THR A 542 43.62 -29.57 4.75
CA THR A 542 43.50 -29.79 6.20
C THR A 542 42.41 -30.82 6.47
N GLU A 543 42.67 -31.75 7.40
CA GLU A 543 41.66 -32.71 7.84
C GLU A 543 40.50 -31.96 8.51
N THR A 544 39.29 -32.10 7.97
CA THR A 544 38.10 -31.46 8.53
C THR A 544 37.57 -32.29 9.69
N THR A 545 37.51 -31.71 10.87
CA THR A 545 37.01 -32.39 12.08
C THR A 545 35.54 -32.09 12.30
N LEU A 546 34.75 -33.17 12.44
CA LEU A 546 33.30 -33.12 12.72
C LEU A 546 33.01 -33.68 14.10
N GLU A 547 32.43 -32.87 14.97
CA GLU A 547 31.98 -33.24 16.31
C GLU A 547 30.52 -32.80 16.53
N PRO A 548 29.72 -33.50 17.34
CA PRO A 548 28.44 -32.95 17.82
C PRO A 548 28.67 -31.64 18.60
N LEU A 549 27.66 -30.77 18.63
CA LEU A 549 27.71 -29.60 19.53
C LEU A 549 27.84 -30.06 21.00
N PRO A 550 28.60 -29.34 21.84
CA PRO A 550 28.86 -29.77 23.21
C PRO A 550 27.59 -29.71 24.07
N ASP A 551 27.48 -30.64 25.04
CA ASP A 551 26.28 -30.82 25.88
C ASP A 551 25.74 -29.52 26.49
N ASN A 552 26.64 -28.59 26.87
CA ASN A 552 26.29 -27.31 27.47
C ASN A 552 25.64 -26.30 26.50
N ALA A 553 25.85 -26.43 25.20
CA ALA A 553 25.18 -25.65 24.15
C ALA A 553 23.85 -26.27 23.70
N THR A 554 23.63 -27.57 23.98
CA THR A 554 22.44 -28.32 23.54
C THR A 554 21.30 -28.35 24.57
N SER A 555 20.08 -28.60 24.09
CA SER A 555 18.92 -29.10 24.85
C SER A 555 18.02 -29.95 23.94
N SER A 556 17.08 -30.69 24.53
CA SER A 556 16.09 -31.48 23.79
C SER A 556 14.74 -31.49 24.51
N VAL A 557 13.64 -31.23 23.79
CA VAL A 557 12.27 -31.36 24.30
C VAL A 557 11.90 -32.83 24.60
N LEU A 558 12.68 -33.78 24.08
CA LEU A 558 12.51 -35.22 24.33
C LEU A 558 13.31 -35.69 25.56
N ASP A 559 14.55 -35.21 25.71
CA ASP A 559 15.50 -35.75 26.68
C ASP A 559 15.76 -34.82 27.90
N SER A 560 15.30 -33.57 27.89
CA SER A 560 15.47 -32.61 29.00
C SER A 560 14.40 -32.78 30.08
N LYS A 561 14.72 -32.30 31.29
CA LYS A 561 13.78 -32.31 32.42
C LYS A 561 12.60 -31.36 32.18
N THR A 562 11.41 -31.79 32.59
CA THR A 562 10.17 -31.00 32.49
C THR A 562 10.28 -29.67 33.24
N GLU A 563 11.00 -29.61 34.36
CA GLU A 563 11.21 -28.38 35.14
C GLU A 563 12.07 -27.35 34.38
N ASP A 564 13.07 -27.81 33.62
CA ASP A 564 13.90 -26.93 32.79
C ASP A 564 13.09 -26.39 31.59
N LEU A 565 12.30 -27.25 30.95
CA LEU A 565 11.40 -26.87 29.86
C LEU A 565 10.33 -25.86 30.30
N SER A 566 9.67 -26.10 31.44
CA SER A 566 8.68 -25.18 32.02
C SER A 566 9.30 -23.83 32.37
N ARG A 567 10.48 -23.82 33.02
CA ARG A 567 11.20 -22.58 33.36
C ARG A 567 11.56 -21.77 32.11
N TRP A 568 11.97 -22.42 31.03
CA TRP A 568 12.26 -21.73 29.76
C TRP A 568 10.98 -21.21 29.10
N TYR A 569 9.92 -22.00 29.04
CA TYR A 569 8.62 -21.56 28.53
C TYR A 569 8.08 -20.35 29.29
N ASP A 570 8.15 -20.38 30.63
CA ASP A 570 7.77 -19.26 31.47
C ASP A 570 8.63 -18.03 31.18
N SER A 571 9.95 -18.15 31.19
CA SER A 571 10.88 -17.04 30.91
C SER A 571 10.69 -16.47 29.50
N GLY A 572 10.25 -17.26 28.52
CA GLY A 572 9.89 -16.77 27.20
C GLY A 572 8.60 -15.93 27.20
N LEU A 573 7.57 -16.39 27.91
CA LEU A 573 6.32 -15.63 28.07
C LEU A 573 6.55 -14.31 28.82
N ASP A 574 7.44 -14.30 29.80
CA ASP A 574 7.85 -13.08 30.51
C ASP A 574 8.44 -12.05 29.51
N LEU A 575 9.37 -12.47 28.66
CA LEU A 575 10.00 -11.62 27.63
C LEU A 575 9.02 -11.16 26.54
N ILE A 576 8.04 -11.98 26.19
CA ILE A 576 6.93 -11.60 25.30
C ILE A 576 6.05 -10.53 25.98
N ALA A 577 5.68 -10.71 27.26
CA ALA A 577 4.90 -9.74 28.03
C ALA A 577 5.63 -8.41 28.33
N GLU A 578 6.93 -8.37 28.13
CA GLU A 578 7.76 -7.15 28.13
C GLU A 578 7.92 -6.51 26.74
N ASN A 579 7.30 -7.07 25.69
CA ASN A 579 7.41 -6.65 24.29
C ASN A 579 8.85 -6.70 23.74
N LYS A 580 9.71 -7.57 24.28
CA LYS A 580 11.13 -7.72 23.85
C LYS A 580 11.32 -8.71 22.69
N VAL A 581 10.25 -9.34 22.23
CA VAL A 581 10.27 -10.43 21.24
C VAL A 581 9.68 -9.96 19.92
N ALA A 582 10.37 -10.28 18.82
CA ALA A 582 9.84 -10.15 17.45
C ALA A 582 10.04 -11.45 16.67
N VAL A 583 9.35 -11.58 15.54
CA VAL A 583 9.52 -12.70 14.61
C VAL A 583 9.84 -12.24 13.19
N VAL A 584 10.70 -12.99 12.51
CA VAL A 584 11.17 -12.74 11.14
C VAL A 584 10.78 -13.92 10.24
N LEU A 585 9.89 -13.68 9.29
CA LEU A 585 9.39 -14.73 8.41
C LEU A 585 10.06 -14.68 7.04
N MET A 586 10.79 -15.74 6.69
CA MET A 586 11.37 -15.93 5.36
C MET A 586 10.29 -16.47 4.39
N ALA A 587 9.68 -15.57 3.63
CA ALA A 587 8.57 -15.84 2.70
C ALA A 587 8.85 -15.48 1.22
N GLY A 588 10.10 -15.16 0.84
CA GLY A 588 10.48 -14.80 -0.53
C GLY A 588 10.31 -15.89 -1.60
N GLY A 589 9.89 -17.11 -1.23
CA GLY A 589 9.65 -18.23 -2.14
C GLY A 589 8.23 -18.27 -2.73
N GLN A 590 8.13 -18.33 -4.06
CA GLN A 590 6.86 -18.61 -4.75
C GLN A 590 6.41 -20.07 -4.59
N GLY A 591 5.10 -20.32 -4.67
CA GLY A 591 4.49 -21.66 -4.60
C GLY A 591 4.63 -22.52 -5.86
N THR A 592 5.60 -22.25 -6.74
CA THR A 592 5.66 -22.85 -8.09
C THR A 592 5.85 -24.38 -8.08
N ARG A 593 6.62 -24.93 -7.14
CA ARG A 593 6.73 -26.39 -6.94
C ARG A 593 5.42 -27.05 -6.48
N LEU A 594 4.48 -26.26 -5.94
CA LEU A 594 3.16 -26.70 -5.49
C LEU A 594 2.08 -26.54 -6.59
N GLY A 595 2.47 -26.10 -7.79
CA GLY A 595 1.54 -25.76 -8.87
C GLY A 595 0.86 -24.38 -8.71
N SER A 596 1.30 -23.54 -7.77
CA SER A 596 0.70 -22.23 -7.50
C SER A 596 1.56 -21.06 -8.00
N SER A 597 0.90 -20.03 -8.54
CA SER A 597 1.50 -18.74 -8.89
C SER A 597 1.59 -17.76 -7.70
N ALA A 598 0.93 -18.07 -6.57
CA ALA A 598 0.93 -17.24 -5.37
C ALA A 598 2.22 -17.39 -4.53
N PRO A 599 2.51 -16.45 -3.61
CA PRO A 599 3.48 -16.66 -2.53
C PRO A 599 3.10 -17.91 -1.72
N LYS A 600 4.10 -18.67 -1.24
CA LYS A 600 3.82 -19.97 -0.60
C LYS A 600 2.94 -19.85 0.65
N GLY A 601 3.05 -18.75 1.41
CA GLY A 601 2.24 -18.53 2.62
C GLY A 601 0.72 -18.42 2.35
N CYS A 602 0.31 -18.12 1.13
CA CYS A 602 -1.11 -18.02 0.72
C CYS A 602 -1.78 -19.38 0.44
N PHE A 603 -1.07 -20.50 0.56
CA PHE A 603 -1.53 -21.81 0.09
C PHE A 603 -2.49 -22.51 1.08
N ASP A 604 -3.67 -22.96 0.61
CA ASP A 604 -4.53 -23.90 1.34
C ASP A 604 -4.02 -25.34 1.14
N ILE A 605 -3.51 -25.94 2.20
CA ILE A 605 -3.10 -27.36 2.21
C ILE A 605 -4.30 -28.32 2.16
N GLY A 606 -5.51 -27.84 2.44
CA GLY A 606 -6.75 -28.60 2.37
C GLY A 606 -7.39 -28.87 3.73
N LEU A 607 -7.03 -28.13 4.78
CA LEU A 607 -7.62 -28.22 6.11
C LEU A 607 -9.14 -27.96 6.08
N PRO A 608 -9.91 -28.47 7.06
CA PRO A 608 -11.33 -28.14 7.22
C PRO A 608 -11.61 -26.63 7.19
N SER A 609 -10.83 -25.83 7.92
CA SER A 609 -10.97 -24.37 8.04
C SER A 609 -10.66 -23.57 6.76
N LYS A 610 -9.98 -24.18 5.78
CA LYS A 610 -9.40 -23.52 4.59
C LYS A 610 -8.32 -22.46 4.89
N LYS A 611 -7.78 -22.41 6.12
CA LYS A 611 -6.75 -21.45 6.51
C LYS A 611 -5.46 -21.60 5.71
N SER A 612 -4.91 -20.46 5.32
CA SER A 612 -3.59 -20.37 4.69
C SER A 612 -2.46 -20.48 5.73
N LEU A 613 -1.24 -20.79 5.29
CA LEU A 613 -0.08 -20.85 6.20
C LEU A 613 0.20 -19.51 6.88
N PHE A 614 0.02 -18.38 6.18
CA PHE A 614 0.09 -17.05 6.79
C PHE A 614 -0.98 -16.87 7.89
N GLN A 615 -2.21 -17.34 7.68
CA GLN A 615 -3.25 -17.22 8.71
C GLN A 615 -2.92 -18.06 9.94
N LEU A 616 -2.52 -19.32 9.77
CA LEU A 616 -2.10 -20.19 10.89
C LEU A 616 -0.91 -19.59 11.67
N GLN A 617 0.03 -18.94 10.98
CA GLN A 617 1.19 -18.28 11.58
C GLN A 617 0.79 -17.00 12.33
N GLY A 618 -0.13 -16.19 11.76
CA GLY A 618 -0.66 -14.98 12.39
C GLY A 618 -1.51 -15.26 13.64
N GLU A 619 -2.36 -16.29 13.58
CA GLU A 619 -3.17 -16.73 14.72
C GLU A 619 -2.31 -17.29 15.87
N ARG A 620 -1.18 -17.97 15.57
CA ARG A 620 -0.19 -18.37 16.58
C ARG A 620 0.46 -17.16 17.28
N ILE A 621 0.73 -16.08 16.55
CA ILE A 621 1.21 -14.81 17.15
C ILE A 621 0.13 -14.22 18.07
N ALA A 622 -1.10 -14.08 17.57
CA ALA A 622 -2.22 -13.55 18.36
C ALA A 622 -2.46 -14.36 19.64
N ARG A 623 -2.32 -15.70 19.58
CA ARG A 623 -2.46 -16.55 20.77
C ARG A 623 -1.30 -16.39 21.76
N VAL A 624 -0.04 -16.33 21.33
CA VAL A 624 1.06 -16.15 22.29
C VAL A 624 1.04 -14.76 22.95
N GLU A 625 0.60 -13.73 22.22
CA GLU A 625 0.27 -12.41 22.79
C GLU A 625 -0.83 -12.53 23.87
N GLN A 626 -1.92 -13.25 23.60
CA GLN A 626 -2.99 -13.51 24.57
C GLN A 626 -2.50 -14.28 25.81
N LEU A 627 -1.70 -15.33 25.64
CA LEU A 627 -1.15 -16.15 26.73
C LEU A 627 -0.25 -15.32 27.65
N ALA A 628 0.70 -14.58 27.07
CA ALA A 628 1.58 -13.66 27.81
C ALA A 628 0.76 -12.54 28.49
N LYS A 629 -0.22 -11.97 27.80
CA LYS A 629 -1.14 -10.95 28.36
C LYS A 629 -1.91 -11.49 29.57
N LYS A 630 -2.46 -12.69 29.48
CA LYS A 630 -3.22 -13.39 30.53
C LYS A 630 -2.34 -13.72 31.74
N LYS A 631 -1.13 -14.25 31.52
CA LYS A 631 -0.18 -14.60 32.58
C LYS A 631 0.29 -13.38 33.39
N HIS A 632 0.52 -12.24 32.73
CA HIS A 632 1.15 -11.05 33.34
C HIS A 632 0.21 -9.87 33.60
N GLY A 633 -1.11 -10.01 33.36
CA GLY A 633 -2.10 -8.96 33.62
C GLY A 633 -1.87 -7.67 32.82
N LYS A 634 -1.25 -7.76 31.64
CA LYS A 634 -0.90 -6.59 30.81
C LYS A 634 -2.12 -6.06 30.05
N ASN A 635 -2.15 -4.76 29.76
CA ASN A 635 -3.19 -4.18 28.90
C ASN A 635 -2.94 -4.44 27.40
N SER A 636 -1.68 -4.36 26.98
CA SER A 636 -1.22 -4.69 25.62
C SER A 636 0.05 -5.53 25.72
N VAL A 637 0.15 -6.52 24.83
CA VAL A 637 1.35 -7.30 24.53
C VAL A 637 1.46 -7.31 23.00
N THR A 638 2.68 -7.23 22.46
CA THR A 638 2.93 -7.11 21.03
C THR A 638 4.17 -7.91 20.63
N VAL A 639 4.05 -8.74 19.60
CA VAL A 639 5.16 -9.43 18.92
C VAL A 639 5.22 -8.98 17.46
N PRO A 640 6.10 -8.03 17.10
CA PRO A 640 6.19 -7.53 15.72
C PRO A 640 6.57 -8.63 14.72
N TRP A 641 5.88 -8.68 13.58
CA TRP A 641 6.05 -9.68 12.53
C TRP A 641 6.69 -9.05 11.29
N TYR A 642 7.98 -9.30 11.12
CA TYR A 642 8.76 -8.84 9.98
C TYR A 642 8.71 -9.89 8.86
N VAL A 643 7.95 -9.62 7.80
CA VAL A 643 7.72 -10.60 6.70
C VAL A 643 8.64 -10.28 5.53
N MET A 644 9.66 -11.12 5.31
CA MET A 644 10.60 -10.98 4.19
C MET A 644 10.01 -11.58 2.91
N THR A 645 9.76 -10.73 1.92
CA THR A 645 9.37 -11.12 0.55
C THR A 645 10.53 -10.98 -0.44
N SER A 646 10.32 -11.43 -1.67
CA SER A 646 11.10 -11.09 -2.86
C SER A 646 10.19 -10.33 -3.84
N GLY A 647 10.71 -9.57 -4.80
CA GLY A 647 9.88 -8.77 -5.74
C GLY A 647 8.68 -9.51 -6.36
N PRO A 648 8.83 -10.75 -6.87
CA PRO A 648 7.72 -11.54 -7.40
C PRO A 648 6.68 -12.02 -6.36
N THR A 649 6.98 -11.91 -5.06
CA THR A 649 6.07 -12.25 -3.94
C THR A 649 5.59 -11.03 -3.16
N ARG A 650 6.28 -9.89 -3.26
CA ARG A 650 6.04 -8.63 -2.54
C ARG A 650 4.59 -8.15 -2.62
N GLY A 651 4.16 -7.75 -3.81
CA GLY A 651 2.81 -7.20 -4.06
C GLY A 651 1.69 -8.19 -3.69
N PRO A 652 1.73 -9.45 -4.16
CA PRO A 652 0.75 -10.46 -3.79
C PRO A 652 0.68 -10.73 -2.28
N THR A 653 1.81 -10.74 -1.56
CA THR A 653 1.83 -10.94 -0.10
C THR A 653 1.19 -9.75 0.61
N ALA A 654 1.61 -8.52 0.30
CA ALA A 654 1.03 -7.32 0.90
C ALA A 654 -0.49 -7.24 0.66
N LYS A 655 -0.93 -7.51 -0.57
CA LYS A 655 -2.34 -7.59 -0.92
C LYS A 655 -3.09 -8.65 -0.08
N PHE A 656 -2.53 -9.86 0.04
CA PHE A 656 -3.19 -10.95 0.76
C PHE A 656 -3.33 -10.66 2.26
N PHE A 657 -2.35 -10.01 2.88
CA PHE A 657 -2.46 -9.54 4.27
C PHE A 657 -3.53 -8.44 4.43
N GLU A 658 -3.64 -7.51 3.48
CA GLU A 658 -4.69 -6.48 3.50
C GLU A 658 -6.10 -7.07 3.28
N GLU A 659 -6.26 -8.01 2.33
CA GLU A 659 -7.54 -8.68 2.05
C GLU A 659 -8.03 -9.56 3.22
N ASN A 660 -7.14 -10.03 4.09
CA ASN A 660 -7.47 -10.84 5.28
C ASN A 660 -7.35 -10.06 6.60
N ASN A 661 -7.38 -8.72 6.55
CA ASN A 661 -7.28 -7.82 7.71
C ASN A 661 -6.17 -8.22 8.72
N TYR A 662 -4.97 -8.51 8.18
CA TYR A 662 -3.77 -8.90 8.94
C TYR A 662 -3.99 -10.10 9.90
N PHE A 663 -5.00 -10.93 9.64
CA PHE A 663 -5.38 -12.09 10.47
C PHE A 663 -5.72 -11.71 11.92
N GLY A 664 -6.24 -10.49 12.13
CA GLY A 664 -6.56 -9.94 13.45
C GLY A 664 -5.38 -9.31 14.20
N LEU A 665 -4.16 -9.39 13.65
CA LEU A 665 -3.02 -8.62 14.14
C LEU A 665 -3.14 -7.15 13.70
N LYS A 666 -2.47 -6.24 14.41
CA LYS A 666 -2.46 -4.83 14.05
C LYS A 666 -1.51 -4.55 12.86
N LYS A 667 -1.98 -3.77 11.88
CA LYS A 667 -1.22 -3.40 10.66
C LYS A 667 0.15 -2.81 10.97
N GLU A 668 0.25 -1.92 11.95
CA GLU A 668 1.51 -1.26 12.35
C GLU A 668 2.54 -2.21 13.02
N ASN A 669 2.15 -3.45 13.30
CA ASN A 669 3.02 -4.50 13.85
C ASN A 669 3.38 -5.58 12.81
N VAL A 670 2.83 -5.52 11.59
CA VAL A 670 3.16 -6.45 10.49
C VAL A 670 3.96 -5.72 9.42
N VAL A 671 5.28 -5.78 9.52
CA VAL A 671 6.23 -5.03 8.69
C VAL A 671 6.74 -5.93 7.58
N ILE A 672 6.09 -5.88 6.42
CA ILE A 672 6.55 -6.61 5.22
C ILE A 672 7.74 -5.87 4.62
N PHE A 673 8.88 -6.52 4.43
CA PHE A 673 10.11 -6.00 3.79
C PHE A 673 10.55 -6.89 2.61
N GLU A 674 11.59 -6.52 1.88
CA GLU A 674 12.05 -7.27 0.69
C GLU A 674 13.54 -7.61 0.76
N GLN A 675 13.91 -8.80 0.28
CA GLN A 675 15.30 -9.24 0.14
C GLN A 675 15.94 -8.75 -1.16
N GLY A 676 17.26 -8.88 -1.26
CA GLY A 676 17.98 -8.54 -2.48
C GLY A 676 17.78 -9.54 -3.62
N VAL A 677 18.38 -9.20 -4.75
CA VAL A 677 18.52 -10.10 -5.89
C VAL A 677 19.93 -10.01 -6.43
N LEU A 678 20.41 -11.11 -7.01
CA LEU A 678 21.66 -11.15 -7.77
C LEU A 678 21.36 -11.45 -9.25
N PRO A 679 22.17 -10.92 -10.19
CA PRO A 679 22.15 -11.34 -11.58
C PRO A 679 22.40 -12.85 -11.70
N CYS A 680 21.70 -13.50 -12.62
CA CYS A 680 22.06 -14.82 -13.11
C CYS A 680 23.32 -14.68 -13.99
N ILE A 681 24.26 -15.61 -13.84
CA ILE A 681 25.58 -15.53 -14.49
C ILE A 681 25.76 -16.75 -15.40
N SER A 682 26.36 -16.57 -16.57
CA SER A 682 26.65 -17.67 -17.50
C SER A 682 27.78 -18.58 -16.96
N ASN A 683 28.04 -19.71 -17.62
CA ASN A 683 29.18 -20.56 -17.25
C ASN A 683 30.55 -19.88 -17.51
N GLU A 684 30.55 -18.79 -18.28
CA GLU A 684 31.69 -17.97 -18.71
C GLU A 684 31.81 -16.65 -17.90
N GLY A 685 31.06 -16.51 -16.80
CA GLY A 685 31.11 -15.34 -15.92
C GLY A 685 30.32 -14.12 -16.39
N LYS A 686 29.60 -14.19 -17.53
CA LYS A 686 28.85 -13.06 -18.09
C LYS A 686 27.45 -12.93 -17.47
N ILE A 687 27.03 -11.70 -17.15
CA ILE A 687 25.65 -11.41 -16.71
C ILE A 687 24.65 -11.80 -17.81
N LEU A 688 23.62 -12.58 -17.43
CA LEU A 688 22.57 -13.06 -18.33
C LEU A 688 21.41 -12.05 -18.43
N MET A 689 20.95 -11.82 -19.66
CA MET A 689 19.79 -10.98 -19.97
C MET A 689 18.53 -11.84 -20.14
N GLU A 690 17.44 -11.52 -19.43
CA GLU A 690 16.13 -12.19 -19.57
C GLU A 690 15.43 -11.79 -20.88
N SER A 691 15.52 -10.49 -21.20
CA SER A 691 15.04 -9.88 -22.43
C SER A 691 16.06 -8.83 -22.90
N LYS A 692 15.82 -8.19 -24.04
CA LYS A 692 16.67 -7.11 -24.57
C LYS A 692 16.80 -5.92 -23.60
N SER A 693 15.85 -5.77 -22.69
CA SER A 693 15.64 -4.63 -21.80
C SER A 693 15.68 -5.01 -20.31
N LYS A 694 16.10 -6.23 -19.95
CA LYS A 694 16.04 -6.72 -18.57
C LYS A 694 17.10 -7.78 -18.26
N VAL A 695 17.83 -7.61 -17.16
CA VAL A 695 18.74 -8.61 -16.58
C VAL A 695 17.93 -9.76 -15.97
N ALA A 696 18.35 -11.01 -16.22
CA ALA A 696 17.81 -12.18 -15.55
C ALA A 696 18.32 -12.22 -14.11
N VAL A 697 17.43 -12.17 -13.12
CA VAL A 697 17.79 -12.08 -11.69
C VAL A 697 17.21 -13.23 -10.87
N ALA A 698 17.79 -13.46 -9.69
CA ALA A 698 17.32 -14.41 -8.70
C ALA A 698 17.40 -13.80 -7.29
N PRO A 699 16.53 -14.19 -6.34
CA PRO A 699 16.74 -13.88 -4.93
C PRO A 699 18.12 -14.37 -4.46
N ASP A 700 18.75 -13.61 -3.58
CA ASP A 700 20.11 -13.82 -3.04
C ASP A 700 20.23 -14.94 -1.99
N GLY A 701 19.43 -16.00 -2.16
CA GLY A 701 19.30 -17.11 -1.20
C GLY A 701 18.42 -16.75 0.01
N ASN A 702 18.60 -17.41 1.16
CA ASN A 702 17.96 -17.01 2.42
C ASN A 702 18.92 -16.26 3.37
N GLY A 703 20.23 -16.30 3.12
CA GLY A 703 21.25 -15.48 3.80
C GLY A 703 21.17 -13.99 3.44
N GLY A 704 20.64 -13.65 2.26
CA GLY A 704 20.30 -12.27 1.88
C GLY A 704 19.36 -11.55 2.87
N LEU A 705 18.68 -12.30 3.75
CA LEU A 705 17.98 -11.81 4.93
C LEU A 705 18.79 -10.76 5.71
N TYR A 706 20.09 -10.99 5.92
CA TYR A 706 20.88 -10.10 6.78
C TYR A 706 21.04 -8.71 6.15
N GLN A 707 21.41 -8.64 4.88
CA GLN A 707 21.46 -7.38 4.13
C GLN A 707 20.06 -6.74 4.02
N ALA A 708 19.01 -7.54 3.84
CA ALA A 708 17.63 -7.07 3.77
C ALA A 708 17.16 -6.41 5.08
N LEU A 709 17.46 -7.01 6.24
CA LEU A 709 17.11 -6.48 7.57
C LEU A 709 17.73 -5.10 7.85
N ILE A 710 18.93 -4.85 7.33
CA ILE A 710 19.60 -3.54 7.43
C ILE A 710 19.04 -2.56 6.39
N LYS A 711 19.03 -2.91 5.10
CA LYS A 711 18.63 -2.01 3.99
C LYS A 711 17.16 -1.56 4.07
N SER A 712 16.28 -2.41 4.59
CA SER A 712 14.87 -2.06 4.83
C SER A 712 14.60 -1.30 6.14
N GLY A 713 15.64 -1.08 6.96
CA GLY A 713 15.51 -0.41 8.26
C GLY A 713 14.87 -1.26 9.36
N VAL A 714 14.61 -2.56 9.14
CA VAL A 714 13.97 -3.45 10.14
C VAL A 714 14.77 -3.52 11.45
N VAL A 715 16.11 -3.60 11.40
CA VAL A 715 16.93 -3.55 12.63
C VAL A 715 16.78 -2.20 13.37
N SER A 716 16.57 -1.09 12.64
CA SER A 716 16.29 0.21 13.27
C SER A 716 14.91 0.24 13.94
N ASP A 717 13.89 -0.37 13.32
CA ASP A 717 12.55 -0.51 13.90
C ASP A 717 12.53 -1.42 15.13
N MET A 718 13.22 -2.57 15.09
CA MET A 718 13.47 -3.44 16.25
C MET A 718 14.09 -2.66 17.42
N GLY A 719 15.12 -1.83 17.13
CA GLY A 719 15.76 -0.98 18.11
C GLY A 719 14.83 0.09 18.71
N LYS A 720 13.99 0.74 17.89
CA LYS A 720 12.97 1.71 18.35
C LYS A 720 11.90 1.07 19.23
N ARG A 721 11.54 -0.19 18.95
CA ARG A 721 10.54 -0.96 19.72
C ARG A 721 11.11 -1.61 20.98
N GLY A 722 12.43 -1.59 21.19
CA GLY A 722 13.08 -2.20 22.36
C GLY A 722 13.23 -3.73 22.27
N ILE A 723 13.17 -4.30 21.05
CA ILE A 723 13.33 -5.73 20.80
C ILE A 723 14.74 -6.19 21.20
N GLN A 724 14.82 -7.34 21.88
CA GLN A 724 16.08 -7.96 22.32
C GLN A 724 16.23 -9.39 21.76
N HIS A 725 15.12 -10.04 21.43
CA HIS A 725 15.04 -11.44 21.02
C HIS A 725 14.27 -11.57 19.71
N ILE A 726 14.86 -12.23 18.71
CA ILE A 726 14.25 -12.36 17.38
C ILE A 726 14.21 -13.83 16.99
N HIS A 727 13.02 -14.38 16.73
CA HIS A 727 12.86 -15.74 16.20
C HIS A 727 12.56 -15.68 14.69
N ALA A 728 13.47 -16.21 13.86
CA ALA A 728 13.32 -16.31 12.43
C ALA A 728 12.98 -17.73 11.96
N TYR A 729 12.11 -17.87 10.95
CA TYR A 729 11.68 -19.17 10.42
C TYR A 729 11.24 -19.12 8.95
N CYS A 730 11.24 -20.27 8.26
CA CYS A 730 10.73 -20.41 6.90
C CYS A 730 9.20 -20.61 6.84
N VAL A 731 8.56 -19.96 5.86
CA VAL A 731 7.09 -19.97 5.68
C VAL A 731 6.48 -21.34 5.39
N ASP A 732 7.27 -22.32 4.92
CA ASP A 732 6.75 -23.65 4.56
C ASP A 732 6.53 -24.60 5.74
N ASN A 733 7.04 -24.32 6.94
CA ASN A 733 6.78 -25.18 8.07
C ASN A 733 5.35 -24.94 8.62
N CYS A 734 4.45 -25.88 8.38
CA CYS A 734 3.04 -25.79 8.76
C CYS A 734 2.84 -25.96 10.28
N LEU A 735 3.74 -26.68 10.96
CA LEU A 735 3.74 -26.89 12.41
C LEU A 735 4.53 -25.83 13.21
N VAL A 736 5.10 -24.80 12.57
CA VAL A 736 5.99 -23.86 13.26
C VAL A 736 5.32 -23.16 14.45
N LYS A 737 5.88 -23.37 15.66
CA LYS A 737 5.53 -22.63 16.88
C LYS A 737 6.10 -21.20 16.81
N VAL A 738 5.38 -20.31 16.13
CA VAL A 738 5.77 -18.91 15.92
C VAL A 738 5.96 -18.21 17.27
N ALA A 739 7.09 -17.53 17.46
CA ALA A 739 7.48 -16.92 18.74
C ALA A 739 7.48 -17.88 19.96
N ASP A 740 7.88 -19.15 19.76
CA ASP A 740 7.94 -20.17 20.83
C ASP A 740 8.63 -19.67 22.13
N PRO A 741 7.89 -19.58 23.25
CA PRO A 741 8.45 -19.18 24.54
C PRO A 741 9.57 -20.12 25.03
N ALA A 742 9.47 -21.44 24.80
CA ALA A 742 10.45 -22.39 25.33
C ALA A 742 11.84 -22.17 24.70
N PHE A 743 11.90 -22.05 23.38
CA PHE A 743 13.13 -21.76 22.65
C PHE A 743 13.68 -20.35 22.92
N ILE A 744 12.82 -19.34 23.06
CA ILE A 744 13.24 -17.97 23.39
C ILE A 744 13.84 -17.93 24.81
N GLY A 745 13.17 -18.50 25.80
CA GLY A 745 13.65 -18.54 27.19
C GLY A 745 14.90 -19.41 27.36
N PHE A 746 15.02 -20.51 26.62
CA PHE A 746 16.27 -21.29 26.54
C PHE A 746 17.42 -20.42 26.04
N SER A 747 17.25 -19.78 24.88
CA SER A 747 18.28 -18.97 24.23
C SER A 747 18.68 -17.76 25.08
N ALA A 748 17.71 -17.06 25.67
CA ALA A 748 17.94 -15.96 26.61
C ALA A 748 18.70 -16.45 27.86
N SER A 749 18.31 -17.59 28.46
CA SER A 749 18.99 -18.15 29.65
C SER A 749 20.45 -18.54 29.40
N LYS A 750 20.82 -18.80 28.14
CA LYS A 750 22.20 -19.10 27.71
C LYS A 750 23.01 -17.84 27.35
N SER A 751 22.38 -16.67 27.21
CA SER A 751 23.04 -15.41 26.79
C SER A 751 23.79 -15.49 25.44
N VAL A 752 23.28 -16.34 24.55
CA VAL A 752 23.81 -16.59 23.21
C VAL A 752 23.35 -15.56 22.19
N ASP A 753 24.13 -15.43 21.12
CA ASP A 753 23.87 -14.48 20.03
C ASP A 753 23.10 -15.12 18.87
N ILE A 754 23.28 -16.44 18.67
CA ILE A 754 22.36 -17.29 17.88
C ILE A 754 21.95 -18.50 18.72
N ALA A 755 20.72 -18.97 18.53
CA ALA A 755 20.38 -20.36 18.76
C ALA A 755 19.60 -20.94 17.58
N THR A 756 19.46 -22.25 17.51
CA THR A 756 18.73 -22.92 16.43
C THR A 756 17.86 -24.06 16.96
N LYS A 757 16.71 -24.28 16.33
CA LYS A 757 15.97 -25.54 16.48
C LYS A 757 16.47 -26.57 15.49
N VAL A 758 16.38 -27.83 15.90
CA VAL A 758 16.58 -29.02 15.07
C VAL A 758 15.51 -30.06 15.37
N VAL A 759 15.28 -30.99 14.47
CA VAL A 759 14.56 -32.23 14.78
C VAL A 759 15.54 -33.40 14.80
N ARG A 760 15.15 -34.48 15.48
CA ARG A 760 15.90 -35.74 15.44
C ARG A 760 15.95 -36.29 14.00
N LYS A 761 17.15 -36.51 13.47
CA LYS A 761 17.38 -37.23 12.21
C LYS A 761 16.87 -38.67 12.37
N ARG A 762 16.01 -39.11 11.44
CA ARG A 762 15.30 -40.41 11.52
C ARG A 762 16.15 -41.58 11.05
N ASP A 763 16.96 -41.37 10.01
CA ASP A 763 17.82 -42.38 9.40
C ASP A 763 19.13 -41.74 8.92
N ALA A 764 20.21 -42.53 8.82
CA ALA A 764 21.50 -42.08 8.33
C ALA A 764 21.41 -41.42 6.93
N LYS A 765 20.51 -41.91 6.08
CA LYS A 765 20.30 -41.47 4.68
C LYS A 765 19.28 -40.35 4.53
N GLU A 766 18.70 -39.85 5.61
CA GLU A 766 17.81 -38.68 5.55
C GLU A 766 18.60 -37.45 5.05
N SER A 767 18.20 -36.91 3.89
CA SER A 767 18.91 -35.85 3.16
C SER A 767 18.63 -34.46 3.76
N VAL A 768 19.17 -34.22 4.95
CA VAL A 768 19.05 -32.98 5.73
C VAL A 768 20.43 -32.49 6.16
N GLY A 769 20.65 -31.18 6.06
CA GLY A 769 21.82 -30.53 6.65
C GLY A 769 21.85 -30.70 8.17
N LEU A 770 23.03 -30.94 8.73
CA LEU A 770 23.22 -31.30 10.14
C LEU A 770 23.96 -30.19 10.86
N ILE A 771 23.40 -29.74 11.98
CA ILE A 771 23.98 -28.68 12.81
C ILE A 771 24.97 -29.31 13.79
N LEU A 772 26.24 -28.95 13.66
CA LEU A 772 27.35 -29.63 14.33
C LEU A 772 28.51 -28.66 14.60
N GLN A 773 29.61 -29.18 15.12
CA GLN A 773 30.88 -28.46 15.26
C GLN A 773 31.83 -28.87 14.13
N LYS A 774 32.08 -27.98 13.16
CA LYS A 774 33.07 -28.15 12.06
C LYS A 774 34.33 -27.37 12.45
N ASN A 775 35.48 -28.04 12.55
CA ASN A 775 36.78 -27.41 12.88
C ASN A 775 36.75 -26.52 14.15
N GLY A 776 36.00 -26.93 15.19
CA GLY A 776 35.88 -26.19 16.45
C GLY A 776 34.89 -25.00 16.43
N ARG A 777 34.09 -24.84 15.37
CA ARG A 777 33.07 -23.79 15.22
C ARG A 777 31.68 -24.38 14.99
N PRO A 778 30.60 -23.74 15.46
CA PRO A 778 29.24 -24.18 15.15
C PRO A 778 28.96 -23.91 13.67
N ASP A 779 28.43 -24.91 12.96
CA ASP A 779 28.26 -24.88 11.51
C ASP A 779 27.11 -25.80 11.07
N VAL A 780 26.75 -25.74 9.78
CA VAL A 780 25.83 -26.69 9.14
C VAL A 780 26.56 -27.42 8.01
N VAL A 781 26.62 -28.74 8.11
CA VAL A 781 27.17 -29.61 7.05
C VAL A 781 26.02 -30.20 6.26
N GLU A 782 25.97 -29.94 4.96
CA GLU A 782 24.97 -30.51 4.07
C GLU A 782 25.14 -32.03 3.91
N TYR A 783 24.05 -32.73 3.63
CA TYR A 783 24.03 -34.19 3.53
C TYR A 783 24.92 -34.77 2.41
N SER A 784 25.40 -33.92 1.49
CA SER A 784 26.38 -34.26 0.45
C SER A 784 27.84 -34.05 0.85
N GLU A 785 28.11 -33.43 2.00
CA GLU A 785 29.45 -33.19 2.56
C GLU A 785 29.81 -34.13 3.72
N ILE A 786 28.84 -34.76 4.37
CA ILE A 786 29.08 -35.79 5.40
C ILE A 786 29.37 -37.15 4.75
N ASP A 787 30.39 -37.86 5.24
CA ASP A 787 30.69 -39.21 4.77
C ASP A 787 29.76 -40.28 5.37
N ALA A 788 29.77 -41.48 4.79
CA ALA A 788 28.89 -42.57 5.23
C ALA A 788 29.19 -43.04 6.66
N SER A 789 30.46 -43.00 7.09
CA SER A 789 30.90 -43.40 8.43
C SER A 789 30.35 -42.48 9.51
N ASP A 790 30.46 -41.16 9.34
CA ASP A 790 29.89 -40.19 10.27
C ASP A 790 28.35 -40.11 10.16
N ALA A 791 27.77 -40.31 8.97
CA ALA A 791 26.31 -40.36 8.81
C ALA A 791 25.66 -41.58 9.49
N GLU A 792 26.34 -42.72 9.53
CA GLU A 792 25.87 -43.96 10.20
C GLU A 792 26.33 -44.06 11.67
N ALA A 793 27.28 -43.22 12.12
CA ALA A 793 27.84 -43.25 13.47
C ALA A 793 26.76 -43.11 14.56
N LYS A 794 26.95 -43.86 15.66
CA LYS A 794 26.04 -43.89 16.82
C LYS A 794 26.53 -43.04 17.98
N ASP A 795 25.60 -42.53 18.77
CA ASP A 795 25.90 -41.77 19.99
C ASP A 795 26.48 -42.71 21.07
N SER A 796 27.58 -42.30 21.69
CA SER A 796 28.30 -43.10 22.70
C SER A 796 27.56 -43.22 24.04
N LYS A 797 26.55 -42.37 24.28
CA LYS A 797 25.65 -42.42 25.45
C LYS A 797 24.38 -43.23 25.16
N ASN A 798 23.98 -43.36 23.89
CA ASN A 798 22.82 -44.13 23.46
C ASN A 798 22.99 -44.66 22.01
N SER A 799 23.28 -45.96 21.87
CA SER A 799 23.54 -46.62 20.58
C SER A 799 22.36 -46.63 19.60
N ASP A 800 21.14 -46.39 20.07
CA ASP A 800 19.96 -46.34 19.20
C ASP A 800 19.95 -45.03 18.38
N LEU A 801 20.54 -43.96 18.93
CA LEU A 801 20.62 -42.63 18.32
C LEU A 801 21.84 -42.48 17.41
N LEU A 802 21.70 -41.68 16.35
CA LEU A 802 22.83 -41.24 15.53
C LEU A 802 23.65 -40.17 16.26
N LYS A 803 24.99 -40.22 16.12
CA LYS A 803 25.97 -39.23 16.61
C LYS A 803 25.59 -37.83 16.10
N PHE A 804 25.42 -37.69 14.78
CA PHE A 804 24.94 -36.45 14.16
C PHE A 804 23.45 -36.55 13.81
N ARG A 805 22.62 -36.23 14.80
CA ARG A 805 21.14 -36.28 14.69
C ARG A 805 20.44 -34.92 14.62
N ALA A 806 21.18 -33.82 14.71
CA ALA A 806 20.64 -32.47 14.78
C ALA A 806 20.26 -31.94 13.38
N ALA A 807 19.13 -32.40 12.84
CA ALA A 807 18.66 -32.02 11.51
C ALA A 807 18.14 -30.58 11.48
N ASN A 808 18.74 -29.75 10.63
CA ASN A 808 18.39 -28.34 10.46
C ASN A 808 16.96 -28.19 9.91
N ILE A 809 16.12 -27.40 10.60
CA ILE A 809 14.76 -27.06 10.17
C ILE A 809 14.58 -25.58 9.78
N VAL A 810 15.68 -24.84 9.66
CA VAL A 810 15.73 -23.41 9.30
C VAL A 810 14.81 -22.56 10.19
N ASN A 811 15.01 -22.75 11.49
CA ASN A 811 14.31 -22.06 12.57
C ASN A 811 15.35 -21.64 13.61
N HIS A 812 15.51 -20.33 13.79
CA HIS A 812 16.66 -19.73 14.48
C HIS A 812 16.22 -18.61 15.42
N TYR A 813 16.96 -18.44 16.52
CA TYR A 813 16.90 -17.29 17.41
C TYR A 813 18.13 -16.42 17.15
N TYR A 814 17.96 -15.10 17.25
CA TYR A 814 19.04 -14.12 17.23
C TYR A 814 18.89 -13.15 18.40
N SER A 815 20.02 -12.72 18.97
CA SER A 815 20.06 -11.52 19.79
C SER A 815 19.92 -10.27 18.91
N TYR A 816 19.29 -9.21 19.42
CA TYR A 816 19.30 -7.91 18.74
C TYR A 816 20.74 -7.36 18.57
N GLY A 817 21.66 -7.69 19.49
CA GLY A 817 23.07 -7.32 19.38
C GLY A 817 23.75 -7.91 18.13
N PHE A 818 23.47 -9.17 17.83
CA PHE A 818 23.98 -9.86 16.65
C PHE A 818 23.38 -9.31 15.35
N LEU A 819 22.07 -9.06 15.30
CA LEU A 819 21.45 -8.43 14.11
C LEU A 819 21.92 -6.99 13.92
N LYS A 820 22.36 -6.30 14.97
CA LYS A 820 22.95 -4.96 14.87
C LYS A 820 24.37 -4.98 14.27
N SER A 821 25.15 -6.05 14.45
CA SER A 821 26.52 -6.15 13.91
C SER A 821 26.60 -6.63 12.47
N ILE A 822 25.47 -6.93 11.80
CA ILE A 822 25.38 -7.37 10.40
C ILE A 822 26.36 -6.63 9.45
N PRO A 823 26.51 -5.29 9.48
CA PRO A 823 27.45 -4.57 8.59
C PRO A 823 28.93 -4.97 8.76
N GLU A 824 29.31 -5.56 9.89
CA GLU A 824 30.68 -5.98 10.18
C GLU A 824 31.04 -7.33 9.54
N TRP A 825 30.05 -8.13 9.11
CA TRP A 825 30.27 -9.52 8.68
C TRP A 825 29.45 -10.01 7.47
N ALA A 826 28.36 -9.35 7.06
CA ALA A 826 27.51 -9.87 5.98
C ALA A 826 28.19 -9.94 4.60
N GLU A 827 29.22 -9.14 4.34
CA GLU A 827 30.05 -9.24 3.13
C GLU A 827 30.99 -10.46 3.11
N LYS A 828 31.16 -11.14 4.25
CA LYS A 828 32.00 -12.34 4.42
C LYS A 828 31.22 -13.64 4.20
N LEU A 829 29.90 -13.55 4.05
CA LEU A 829 29.04 -14.70 3.80
C LEU A 829 29.34 -15.29 2.40
N PRO A 830 29.56 -16.62 2.30
CA PRO A 830 29.78 -17.29 1.02
C PRO A 830 28.53 -17.20 0.13
N HIS A 831 28.74 -17.49 -1.16
CA HIS A 831 27.67 -17.57 -2.15
C HIS A 831 27.70 -18.96 -2.79
N HIS A 832 26.65 -19.74 -2.53
CA HIS A 832 26.53 -21.12 -2.99
C HIS A 832 26.06 -21.18 -4.45
N VAL A 833 26.56 -22.15 -5.21
CA VAL A 833 26.55 -22.12 -6.68
C VAL A 833 25.49 -23.05 -7.26
N ALA A 834 24.29 -22.51 -7.48
CA ALA A 834 23.16 -23.27 -8.00
C ALA A 834 23.12 -23.23 -9.55
N ARG A 835 23.74 -24.20 -10.23
CA ARG A 835 23.64 -24.36 -11.70
C ARG A 835 22.19 -24.63 -12.13
N LYS A 836 21.65 -23.86 -13.08
CA LYS A 836 20.25 -23.96 -13.58
C LYS A 836 20.15 -23.84 -15.10
N LYS A 837 19.00 -24.24 -15.64
CA LYS A 837 18.54 -23.86 -16.99
C LYS A 837 17.85 -22.50 -16.86
N ILE A 838 18.45 -21.45 -17.42
CA ILE A 838 18.03 -20.05 -17.24
C ILE A 838 17.66 -19.51 -18.62
N PRO A 839 16.36 -19.32 -18.93
CA PRO A 839 15.94 -18.67 -20.17
C PRO A 839 16.57 -17.28 -20.28
N ASN A 840 17.11 -16.96 -21.45
CA ASN A 840 17.81 -15.71 -21.70
C ASN A 840 17.56 -15.21 -23.13
N VAL A 841 18.02 -14.00 -23.44
CA VAL A 841 18.15 -13.51 -24.82
C VAL A 841 19.60 -13.69 -25.28
N ASN A 842 19.79 -14.13 -26.52
CA ASN A 842 21.09 -14.11 -27.19
C ASN A 842 21.48 -12.63 -27.43
N THR A 843 22.64 -12.19 -26.93
CA THR A 843 23.10 -10.79 -27.03
C THR A 843 23.60 -10.39 -28.42
N GLU A 844 23.79 -11.33 -29.34
CA GLU A 844 24.16 -11.10 -30.74
C GLU A 844 22.92 -11.06 -31.65
N THR A 845 22.06 -12.09 -31.59
CA THR A 845 20.89 -12.22 -32.49
C THR A 845 19.64 -11.52 -31.95
N GLY A 846 19.51 -11.40 -30.62
CA GLY A 846 18.32 -10.87 -29.98
C GLY A 846 17.15 -11.85 -29.88
N GLU A 847 17.38 -13.15 -30.06
CA GLU A 847 16.39 -14.23 -29.95
C GLU A 847 16.33 -14.79 -28.52
N THR A 848 15.13 -15.21 -28.07
CA THR A 848 14.95 -15.82 -26.74
C THR A 848 15.29 -17.31 -26.77
N ILE A 849 16.30 -17.72 -25.99
CA ILE A 849 16.71 -19.11 -25.86
C ILE A 849 16.05 -19.74 -24.61
N LYS A 850 15.52 -20.96 -24.79
CA LYS A 850 15.12 -21.86 -23.69
C LYS A 850 16.11 -23.02 -23.64
N PRO A 851 17.09 -23.01 -22.71
CA PRO A 851 18.24 -23.91 -22.78
C PRO A 851 17.91 -25.33 -22.29
N GLU A 852 18.32 -26.34 -23.05
CA GLU A 852 18.09 -27.76 -22.72
C GLU A 852 18.99 -28.28 -21.59
N LYS A 853 20.17 -27.67 -21.42
CA LYS A 853 21.19 -28.01 -20.39
C LYS A 853 21.47 -26.77 -19.53
N PRO A 854 22.02 -26.91 -18.30
CA PRO A 854 22.37 -25.75 -17.48
C PRO A 854 23.38 -24.82 -18.18
N ASN A 855 22.96 -23.58 -18.44
CA ASN A 855 23.69 -22.54 -19.16
C ASN A 855 24.25 -21.45 -18.24
N GLY A 856 23.96 -21.53 -16.94
CA GLY A 856 24.40 -20.55 -15.96
C GLY A 856 24.15 -20.96 -14.53
N VAL A 857 24.56 -20.09 -13.62
CA VAL A 857 24.47 -20.21 -12.17
C VAL A 857 23.54 -19.14 -11.58
N LYS A 858 22.89 -19.51 -10.48
CA LYS A 858 22.37 -18.59 -9.48
C LYS A 858 23.29 -18.64 -8.28
N LEU A 859 23.48 -17.49 -7.64
CA LEU A 859 24.28 -17.36 -6.43
C LEU A 859 23.34 -17.10 -5.25
N GLU A 860 23.40 -17.95 -4.24
CA GLU A 860 22.47 -17.96 -3.11
C GLU A 860 23.28 -18.00 -1.81
N GLN A 861 23.12 -17.02 -0.91
CA GLN A 861 23.69 -17.08 0.45
C GLN A 861 22.79 -17.95 1.34
N PHE A 862 23.33 -18.69 2.30
CA PHE A 862 22.51 -19.42 3.28
C PHE A 862 22.47 -18.72 4.64
N VAL A 863 21.30 -18.74 5.25
CA VAL A 863 21.02 -18.05 6.53
C VAL A 863 21.87 -18.58 7.68
N PHE A 864 22.35 -19.82 7.59
CA PHE A 864 23.20 -20.46 8.58
C PHE A 864 24.71 -20.26 8.35
N ASP A 865 25.14 -19.70 7.21
CA ASP A 865 26.57 -19.49 6.90
C ASP A 865 27.26 -18.49 7.87
N CYS A 866 26.49 -17.80 8.72
CA CYS A 866 27.03 -16.92 9.76
C CYS A 866 27.42 -17.66 11.05
N PHE A 867 27.02 -18.93 11.23
CA PHE A 867 27.28 -19.67 12.46
C PHE A 867 28.79 -19.80 12.75
N PRO A 868 29.69 -20.09 11.78
CA PRO A 868 31.12 -20.22 12.05
C PRO A 868 31.82 -18.96 12.56
N PHE A 869 31.19 -17.78 12.43
CA PHE A 869 31.72 -16.53 12.99
C PHE A 869 31.65 -16.52 14.52
N LEU A 870 30.70 -17.25 15.12
CA LEU A 870 30.48 -17.33 16.56
C LEU A 870 31.45 -18.31 17.25
N THR A 871 31.70 -18.06 18.53
CA THR A 871 32.30 -19.04 19.44
C THR A 871 31.20 -19.92 20.03
N LEU A 872 31.56 -21.12 20.53
CA LEU A 872 30.59 -22.12 21.01
C LEU A 872 29.81 -21.68 22.26
N ASP A 873 30.32 -20.73 23.05
CA ASP A 873 29.60 -20.08 24.16
C ASP A 873 28.54 -19.08 23.69
N LYS A 874 28.57 -18.70 22.40
CA LYS A 874 27.63 -17.77 21.75
C LYS A 874 26.64 -18.43 20.80
N PHE A 875 26.61 -19.76 20.78
CA PHE A 875 25.69 -20.57 19.99
C PHE A 875 24.95 -21.59 20.87
N ALA A 876 23.68 -21.86 20.59
CA ALA A 876 22.93 -22.93 21.24
C ALA A 876 22.03 -23.71 20.27
N CYS A 877 21.66 -24.93 20.63
CA CYS A 877 20.81 -25.80 19.83
C CYS A 877 19.71 -26.44 20.69
N MET A 878 18.48 -26.47 20.19
CA MET A 878 17.34 -27.11 20.84
C MET A 878 16.72 -28.15 19.89
N GLU A 879 16.80 -29.42 20.26
CA GLU A 879 16.09 -30.48 19.57
C GLU A 879 14.61 -30.47 19.97
N VAL A 880 13.72 -30.45 18.97
CA VAL A 880 12.27 -30.50 19.15
C VAL A 880 11.68 -31.74 18.48
N LYS A 881 10.47 -32.11 18.91
CA LYS A 881 9.67 -33.15 18.27
C LYS A 881 9.28 -32.73 16.86
N ARG A 882 9.37 -33.64 15.88
CA ARG A 882 9.04 -33.34 14.47
C ARG A 882 7.52 -33.23 14.30
N GLU A 883 6.82 -34.19 14.88
CA GLU A 883 5.36 -34.33 14.92
C GLU A 883 4.64 -33.15 15.59
N ASP A 884 5.35 -32.35 16.41
CA ASP A 884 4.79 -31.17 17.07
C ASP A 884 5.22 -29.83 16.41
N GLU A 885 6.32 -29.79 15.66
CA GLU A 885 6.97 -28.52 15.29
C GLU A 885 7.58 -28.45 13.88
N PHE A 886 7.62 -29.53 13.10
CA PHE A 886 8.17 -29.52 11.74
C PHE A 886 7.42 -30.43 10.76
N SER A 887 6.55 -29.81 9.96
CA SER A 887 5.97 -30.41 8.76
C SER A 887 6.09 -29.43 7.58
N PRO A 888 7.07 -29.61 6.70
CA PRO A 888 7.38 -28.63 5.65
C PRO A 888 6.62 -28.87 4.34
N LEU A 889 6.11 -27.80 3.75
CA LEU A 889 5.45 -27.81 2.44
C LEU A 889 6.44 -27.51 1.31
N LYS A 890 7.03 -28.54 0.68
CA LYS A 890 8.04 -28.42 -0.39
C LYS A 890 7.55 -28.87 -1.77
N ASN A 891 6.65 -29.86 -1.84
CA ASN A 891 6.28 -30.62 -3.04
C ASN A 891 4.79 -30.49 -3.40
N ALA A 892 4.41 -30.89 -4.62
CA ALA A 892 3.02 -30.88 -5.07
C ALA A 892 2.19 -32.01 -4.45
N ARG A 893 0.87 -31.81 -4.32
CA ARG A 893 -0.08 -32.80 -3.75
C ARG A 893 0.03 -34.16 -4.47
N GLY A 894 0.12 -35.24 -3.70
CA GLY A 894 0.28 -36.59 -4.22
C GLY A 894 1.73 -36.99 -4.47
N THR A 895 2.70 -36.27 -3.90
CA THR A 895 4.11 -36.71 -3.83
C THR A 895 4.31 -37.73 -2.70
N GLY A 896 3.56 -37.59 -1.60
CA GLY A 896 3.62 -38.47 -0.42
C GLY A 896 4.72 -38.12 0.60
N GLU A 897 5.50 -37.08 0.34
CA GLU A 897 6.51 -36.51 1.23
C GLU A 897 6.56 -34.99 1.06
N ASP A 898 6.62 -34.25 2.17
CA ASP A 898 6.69 -32.79 2.25
C ASP A 898 5.66 -32.06 1.34
N ASP A 899 4.40 -32.49 1.35
CA ASP A 899 3.34 -32.02 0.44
C ASP A 899 2.04 -31.59 1.19
N PRO A 900 1.03 -31.02 0.50
CA PRO A 900 -0.23 -30.58 1.11
C PRO A 900 -0.97 -31.65 1.92
N ASP A 901 -0.89 -32.93 1.54
CA ASP A 901 -1.58 -34.02 2.22
C ASP A 901 -0.82 -34.44 3.49
N THR A 902 0.53 -34.45 3.46
CA THR A 902 1.33 -34.70 4.67
C THR A 902 1.21 -33.54 5.66
N SER A 903 1.38 -32.29 5.21
CA SER A 903 1.22 -31.10 6.05
C SER A 903 -0.17 -30.96 6.65
N LYS A 904 -1.21 -31.36 5.91
CA LYS A 904 -2.57 -31.46 6.47
C LYS A 904 -2.62 -32.55 7.56
N LYS A 905 -2.19 -33.77 7.24
CA LYS A 905 -2.26 -34.92 8.16
C LYS A 905 -1.56 -34.63 9.49
N ASP A 906 -0.41 -33.97 9.46
CA ASP A 906 0.36 -33.70 10.68
C ASP A 906 -0.39 -32.73 11.61
N ILE A 907 -0.93 -31.61 11.10
CA ILE A 907 -1.78 -30.69 11.88
C ILE A 907 -3.04 -31.39 12.42
N MET A 908 -3.70 -32.21 11.58
CA MET A 908 -4.90 -32.97 11.98
C MET A 908 -4.57 -34.01 13.07
N THR A 909 -3.36 -34.57 13.05
CA THR A 909 -2.89 -35.53 14.05
C THR A 909 -2.51 -34.84 15.35
N GLN A 910 -1.83 -33.70 15.29
CA GLN A 910 -1.47 -32.88 16.44
C GLN A 910 -2.71 -32.47 17.25
N GLY A 911 -3.73 -31.88 16.61
CA GLY A 911 -4.96 -31.46 17.29
C GLY A 911 -5.73 -32.63 17.92
N LYS A 912 -5.74 -33.81 17.27
CA LYS A 912 -6.28 -35.06 17.84
C LYS A 912 -5.51 -35.51 19.09
N GLN A 913 -4.17 -35.44 19.07
CA GLN A 913 -3.33 -35.79 20.22
C GLN A 913 -3.49 -34.81 21.39
N TRP A 914 -3.55 -33.50 21.13
CA TRP A 914 -3.77 -32.48 22.16
C TRP A 914 -5.12 -32.66 22.88
N LEU A 915 -6.19 -32.92 22.14
CA LEU A 915 -7.50 -33.21 22.72
C LEU A 915 -7.47 -34.50 23.57
N GLN A 916 -6.82 -35.55 23.10
CA GLN A 916 -6.64 -36.78 23.87
C GLN A 916 -5.81 -36.57 25.15
N ALA A 917 -4.77 -35.72 25.10
CA ALA A 917 -3.96 -35.36 26.26
C ALA A 917 -4.74 -34.56 27.32
N ALA A 918 -5.65 -33.67 26.90
CA ALA A 918 -6.61 -32.99 27.79
C ALA A 918 -7.68 -33.93 28.38
N GLY A 919 -7.75 -35.18 27.90
CA GLY A 919 -8.71 -36.20 28.34
C GLY A 919 -10.05 -36.18 27.59
N VAL A 920 -10.11 -35.54 26.42
CA VAL A 920 -11.30 -35.52 25.55
C VAL A 920 -11.45 -36.87 24.84
N THR A 921 -12.67 -37.37 24.73
CA THR A 921 -12.94 -38.62 23.99
C THR A 921 -13.03 -38.31 22.49
N VAL A 922 -12.09 -38.84 21.70
CA VAL A 922 -12.10 -38.72 20.23
C VAL A 922 -12.49 -40.05 19.59
N VAL A 923 -13.54 -40.03 18.78
CA VAL A 923 -14.04 -41.17 17.98
C VAL A 923 -13.68 -40.92 16.51
N SER A 924 -13.42 -41.99 15.74
CA SER A 924 -12.77 -41.93 14.43
C SER A 924 -13.32 -43.08 13.57
N GLU A 925 -13.87 -42.81 12.37
CA GLU A 925 -14.29 -43.90 11.47
C GLU A 925 -13.08 -44.55 10.76
N LYS A 926 -12.07 -43.76 10.41
CA LYS A 926 -10.77 -44.24 9.91
C LYS A 926 -9.68 -43.89 10.92
N GLN A 927 -8.60 -44.66 10.89
CA GLN A 927 -7.46 -44.48 11.79
C GLN A 927 -6.77 -43.11 11.58
N ASP A 928 -6.67 -42.67 10.32
CA ASP A 928 -6.04 -41.41 9.89
C ASP A 928 -6.90 -40.15 10.04
N ASP A 929 -8.20 -40.26 10.39
CA ASP A 929 -9.04 -39.06 10.58
C ASP A 929 -8.56 -38.26 11.80
N GLY A 930 -8.31 -36.96 11.65
CA GLY A 930 -7.79 -36.09 12.69
C GLY A 930 -8.68 -34.87 12.98
N ILE A 931 -8.25 -34.01 13.91
CA ILE A 931 -9.00 -32.83 14.33
C ILE A 931 -8.11 -31.60 14.17
N GLU A 932 -8.63 -30.57 13.51
CA GLU A 932 -8.00 -29.24 13.45
C GLU A 932 -8.32 -28.50 14.74
N VAL A 933 -7.30 -28.02 15.45
CA VAL A 933 -7.48 -27.08 16.57
C VAL A 933 -6.95 -25.73 16.11
N SER A 934 -7.81 -24.71 16.12
CA SER A 934 -7.45 -23.35 15.76
C SER A 934 -6.37 -22.83 16.72
N PRO A 935 -5.30 -22.19 16.22
CA PRO A 935 -4.28 -21.59 17.08
C PRO A 935 -4.85 -20.57 18.09
N LEU A 936 -5.99 -19.94 17.79
CA LEU A 936 -6.66 -19.02 18.71
C LEU A 936 -7.24 -19.74 19.95
N ILE A 937 -7.53 -21.04 19.86
CA ILE A 937 -7.99 -21.90 20.95
C ILE A 937 -6.82 -22.53 21.69
N SER A 938 -5.77 -22.97 20.99
CA SER A 938 -4.61 -23.62 21.60
C SER A 938 -3.34 -23.39 20.78
N TYR A 939 -2.29 -22.88 21.43
CA TYR A 939 -0.99 -22.62 20.81
C TYR A 939 -0.13 -23.89 20.71
N GLY A 940 -0.18 -24.72 21.75
CA GLY A 940 0.69 -25.89 21.93
C GLY A 940 0.02 -27.06 22.66
N GLY A 941 -1.31 -27.09 22.72
CA GLY A 941 -2.11 -28.10 23.43
C GLY A 941 -2.69 -27.62 24.76
N GLU A 942 -2.46 -26.38 25.15
CA GLU A 942 -3.01 -25.79 26.38
C GLU A 942 -4.47 -25.38 26.24
N GLY A 943 -5.23 -25.41 27.34
CA GLY A 943 -6.56 -24.79 27.42
C GLY A 943 -7.72 -25.58 26.83
N LEU A 944 -7.53 -26.86 26.51
CA LEU A 944 -8.54 -27.74 25.91
C LEU A 944 -9.42 -28.48 26.94
N GLU A 945 -9.20 -28.26 28.23
CA GLU A 945 -9.88 -28.99 29.32
C GLU A 945 -11.39 -28.75 29.37
N PHE A 946 -11.89 -27.65 28.79
CA PHE A 946 -13.33 -27.38 28.68
C PHE A 946 -14.08 -28.40 27.80
N LEU A 947 -13.37 -29.10 26.91
CA LEU A 947 -13.93 -30.14 26.05
C LEU A 947 -13.93 -31.54 26.70
N LYS A 948 -13.35 -31.70 27.89
CA LYS A 948 -13.08 -33.01 28.52
C LYS A 948 -14.31 -33.90 28.75
N THR A 949 -15.49 -33.31 28.85
CA THR A 949 -16.77 -34.04 28.99
C THR A 949 -17.49 -34.29 27.66
N ARG A 950 -17.01 -33.71 26.54
CA ARG A 950 -17.54 -33.92 25.19
C ARG A 950 -16.91 -35.16 24.55
N THR A 951 -17.64 -35.78 23.63
CA THR A 951 -17.09 -36.74 22.66
C THR A 951 -17.06 -36.06 21.29
N ILE A 952 -15.94 -36.16 20.57
CA ILE A 952 -15.72 -35.49 19.29
C ILE A 952 -15.47 -36.55 18.21
N ASN A 953 -16.26 -36.51 17.13
CA ASN A 953 -16.11 -37.40 15.99
C ASN A 953 -15.16 -36.76 14.97
N ALA A 954 -14.07 -37.43 14.61
CA ALA A 954 -13.15 -37.01 13.55
C ALA A 954 -13.67 -37.45 12.16
N PRO A 955 -13.40 -36.68 11.08
CA PRO A 955 -12.64 -35.43 11.08
C PRO A 955 -13.46 -34.21 11.52
N ALA A 956 -12.85 -33.31 12.30
CA ALA A 956 -13.50 -32.11 12.84
C ALA A 956 -12.57 -30.90 12.90
N VAL A 957 -13.13 -29.74 13.25
CA VAL A 957 -12.41 -28.49 13.55
C VAL A 957 -12.94 -27.86 14.84
N ILE A 958 -12.04 -27.33 15.67
CA ILE A 958 -12.31 -26.58 16.89
C ILE A 958 -11.83 -25.14 16.68
N GLU A 959 -12.77 -24.22 16.44
CA GLU A 959 -12.50 -22.82 16.07
C GLU A 959 -12.90 -21.82 17.17
N THR A 960 -13.90 -22.15 17.98
CA THR A 960 -14.45 -21.35 19.08
C THR A 960 -14.47 -22.14 20.40
N GLU A 961 -14.56 -21.43 21.53
CA GLU A 961 -14.82 -22.06 22.85
C GLU A 961 -16.31 -22.43 23.04
N ASP A 962 -17.21 -21.70 22.36
CA ASP A 962 -18.63 -22.05 22.17
C ASP A 962 -18.78 -23.27 21.24
#